data_AF-A0A4V0XRY1-F1
#
_entry.id   AF-A0A4V0XRY1-F1
#
_cell.length_a   1.000
_cell.length_b   1.000
_cell.length_c   1.000
_cell.angle_alpha   90.00
_cell.angle_beta   90.00
_cell.angle_gamma   90.00
#
_symmetry.space_group_name_H-M   'P 1'
#
loop_
_entity.id
_entity.type
_entity.pdbx_description
1 polymer ?
#
loop_
_entity_poly.entity_id
_entity_poly.type
_entity_poly.pdbx_seq_one_letter_code
_entity_poly.pdbx_strand_id
1 'polypeptide(L)'
;MPNLFLRSALALLLATILLPPNALAAAENKGPRFGFTGPEIFPLDQQIGQLHAADLDGDGLQDLVVVNNARSKITLLYNQTGKTNLTAKAALPSRRDLNELPPGSRFRVESIASEKRIASLTVADLNGDGRPDIAYYGEPKELVVIYNLGTNGWSQPKRWQIEDGQLSPNILTHGDLNGDKRTDLILLGENHIYFLAQQADHMLGEPEKIPFTGSVKSVQVLDINGDGRDDLLLVNWENPAPFRFRLQNSAGQLGPEVHFPFPPVRSYWADDLDGDHKTEIITIAQQSGRAQISNFLQKPAEALSGKLLQGQFQVLPVNRSDKARRGMIWADLNGDQLTDLLVAEPDSGQLTLFLQQPDGTFSAPRSFPSLSGISEIAVADWNGDGKPDIFLLSPEERQVGVTRLEANGRIPFPEILPLEGRPLGLVVGALQPGAKPTALIIADLDGKRFLHLRTADGKVKTQKLSDTFKSNPTSLALHDVDQDGLADLVVLIPYEKVKILRQVKGKDFEELDIAPPGGVVEQPWFSAADVDADGKPELLLAQKNFVRAVLLQPEPKPAGSTNKTVWNFLVKDQINGSANHSRIVAAASVPNGGPNKSSLFLLDAERKLLTLSERDSAGVWRVVRNLPLPVTDFTTLRSINLAAKQPNSLACQGINAAAWLVFNGLVWDIQELDGYETPIKDGRLMDVVTGDLNNDGRKDLVFLETAKNHLDIVTFEKPHQLKPSDRWQVFEERTFRSRRGDAPEPREALVADLNGDGKNDLAVIVHDRILIYLQE
;
A
#
# COMPACT_ATOMS: atom_id res chain seq x y z
N MET A 1 11.04 34.10 -65.42
CA MET A 1 10.09 35.18 -65.10
C MET A 1 9.49 34.86 -63.74
N PRO A 2 9.56 35.77 -62.77
CA PRO A 2 8.66 36.93 -62.77
C PRO A 2 9.37 38.28 -62.51
N ASN A 3 8.77 39.33 -63.08
CA ASN A 3 9.16 40.72 -62.93
C ASN A 3 8.17 41.44 -62.01
N LEU A 4 8.75 42.28 -61.15
CA LEU A 4 8.30 43.60 -60.69
C LEU A 4 6.79 43.92 -60.76
N PHE A 5 6.22 44.33 -59.62
CA PHE A 5 5.53 45.63 -59.55
C PHE A 5 5.76 46.33 -58.21
N LEU A 6 5.83 47.65 -58.34
CA LEU A 6 6.40 48.64 -57.45
C LEU A 6 5.26 49.51 -56.87
N ARG A 7 5.35 49.79 -55.56
CA ARG A 7 5.02 51.07 -54.85
C ARG A 7 3.64 51.73 -55.00
N SER A 8 3.07 52.02 -53.83
CA SER A 8 2.75 53.40 -53.42
C SER A 8 2.82 53.54 -51.89
N ALA A 9 3.37 54.67 -51.43
CA ALA A 9 3.84 54.94 -50.09
C ALA A 9 3.11 56.15 -49.44
N LEU A 10 3.12 56.20 -48.11
CA LEU A 10 2.94 57.38 -47.23
C LEU A 10 3.70 57.02 -45.93
N ALA A 11 4.92 57.50 -45.62
CA ALA A 11 5.33 58.84 -45.14
C ALA A 11 4.58 59.25 -43.85
N LEU A 12 5.16 59.71 -42.73
CA LEU A 12 6.52 60.12 -42.34
C LEU A 12 6.45 60.44 -40.82
N LEU A 13 7.48 60.16 -40.00
CA LEU A 13 8.31 61.16 -39.30
C LEU A 13 9.14 60.50 -38.17
N LEU A 14 10.46 60.49 -38.38
CA LEU A 14 11.48 60.35 -37.35
C LEU A 14 11.81 61.76 -36.84
N ALA A 15 11.92 61.93 -35.52
CA ALA A 15 12.66 63.04 -34.92
C ALA A 15 13.65 62.47 -33.89
N THR A 16 14.93 62.60 -34.20
CA THR A 16 16.08 62.29 -33.35
C THR A 16 16.46 63.52 -32.54
N ILE A 17 16.58 63.36 -31.21
CA ILE A 17 17.31 64.28 -30.33
C ILE A 17 18.36 63.45 -29.57
N LEU A 18 19.63 63.87 -29.69
CA LEU A 18 20.79 63.32 -29.00
C LEU A 18 20.83 63.73 -27.52
N LEU A 19 21.12 62.79 -26.62
CA LEU A 19 21.61 63.03 -25.25
C LEU A 19 22.75 62.03 -24.90
N PRO A 20 23.73 62.42 -24.05
CA PRO A 20 25.02 61.75 -23.85
C PRO A 20 24.97 60.55 -22.89
N PRO A 21 26.01 59.71 -22.81
CA PRO A 21 25.99 58.48 -22.04
C PRO A 21 26.29 58.76 -20.56
N ASN A 22 25.37 58.39 -19.65
CA ASN A 22 25.74 57.97 -18.30
C ASN A 22 24.57 57.29 -17.58
N ALA A 23 24.91 56.16 -16.95
CA ALA A 23 24.17 55.44 -15.93
C ALA A 23 22.80 54.85 -16.31
N LEU A 24 22.81 53.76 -17.10
CA LEU A 24 21.93 52.65 -16.75
C LEU A 24 22.41 52.12 -15.40
N ALA A 25 21.80 52.60 -14.31
CA ALA A 25 21.75 51.81 -13.10
C ALA A 25 21.12 50.47 -13.50
N ALA A 26 21.89 49.40 -13.37
CA ALA A 26 21.35 48.06 -13.39
C ALA A 26 20.19 48.03 -12.39
N ALA A 27 18.98 47.78 -12.88
CA ALA A 27 17.93 47.28 -12.01
C ALA A 27 18.45 45.92 -11.51
N GLU A 28 19.03 45.91 -10.32
CA GLU A 28 19.18 44.70 -9.53
C GLU A 28 17.80 44.05 -9.48
N ASN A 29 17.65 42.89 -10.13
CA ASN A 29 16.54 41.98 -9.84
C ASN A 29 16.69 41.57 -8.38
N LYS A 30 16.01 42.31 -7.48
CA LYS A 30 15.80 41.88 -6.11
C LYS A 30 15.01 40.59 -6.18
N GLY A 31 15.57 39.50 -5.66
CA GLY A 31 14.89 38.20 -5.58
C GLY A 31 13.58 38.28 -4.78
N PRO A 32 12.84 37.15 -4.67
CA PRO A 32 11.58 37.09 -3.93
C PRO A 32 11.75 37.69 -2.52
N ARG A 33 10.88 38.64 -2.16
CA ARG A 33 10.96 39.37 -0.90
C ARG A 33 10.06 38.69 0.12
N PHE A 34 10.68 38.10 1.13
CA PHE A 34 10.02 37.78 2.38
C PHE A 34 10.05 39.03 3.25
N GLY A 35 8.88 39.51 3.68
CA GLY A 35 8.76 40.74 4.45
C GLY A 35 7.61 40.59 5.43
N PHE A 36 7.88 40.02 6.61
CA PHE A 36 6.82 39.87 7.59
C PHE A 36 6.70 41.12 8.48
N THR A 37 5.49 41.60 8.67
CA THR A 37 5.18 42.45 9.82
C THR A 37 5.34 41.62 11.10
N GLY A 38 5.82 42.25 12.18
CA GLY A 38 6.07 41.58 13.46
C GLY A 38 4.82 40.86 13.99
N PRO A 39 4.96 39.78 14.79
CA PRO A 39 3.87 38.85 14.98
C PRO A 39 2.69 39.47 15.74
N GLU A 40 1.49 39.34 15.19
CA GLU A 40 0.26 39.46 15.95
C GLU A 40 0.14 38.24 16.88
N ILE A 41 -0.17 38.47 18.16
CA ILE A 41 -0.15 37.42 19.19
C ILE A 41 -1.57 37.17 19.71
N PHE A 42 -2.05 35.94 19.55
CA PHE A 42 -3.37 35.50 20.00
C PHE A 42 -3.23 34.45 21.12
N PRO A 43 -3.33 34.85 22.40
CA PRO A 43 -3.30 33.90 23.51
C PRO A 43 -4.57 33.05 23.54
N LEU A 44 -4.38 31.75 23.65
CA LEU A 44 -5.41 30.72 23.80
C LEU A 44 -5.09 29.88 25.04
N ASP A 45 -5.23 28.55 24.97
CA ASP A 45 -4.92 27.64 26.07
C ASP A 45 -3.71 26.75 25.74
N GLN A 46 -3.18 26.09 26.76
CA GLN A 46 -2.20 25.02 26.60
C GLN A 46 -2.81 23.83 25.85
N GLN A 47 -2.00 23.01 25.17
CA GLN A 47 -2.46 21.84 24.39
C GLN A 47 -3.40 22.16 23.21
N ILE A 48 -3.30 23.37 22.65
CA ILE A 48 -3.83 23.64 21.30
C ILE A 48 -3.00 22.94 20.22
N GLY A 49 -3.63 22.59 19.09
CA GLY A 49 -3.01 22.02 17.88
C GLY A 49 -4.05 21.80 16.79
N GLN A 50 -3.66 21.19 15.66
CA GLN A 50 -4.50 20.96 14.48
C GLN A 50 -5.05 22.28 13.95
N LEU A 51 -4.11 23.13 13.53
CA LEU A 51 -4.35 24.44 12.96
C LEU A 51 -4.78 24.30 11.51
N HIS A 52 -6.01 24.71 11.20
CA HIS A 52 -6.53 24.79 9.84
C HIS A 52 -7.00 26.20 9.53
N ALA A 53 -6.99 26.56 8.24
CA ALA A 53 -7.62 27.76 7.73
C ALA A 53 -8.75 27.38 6.75
N ALA A 54 -9.90 28.05 6.89
CA ALA A 54 -11.01 27.94 5.97
C ALA A 54 -11.95 29.14 6.12
N ASP A 55 -12.66 29.53 5.06
CA ASP A 55 -13.72 30.54 5.13
C ASP A 55 -15.01 29.90 5.70
N LEU A 56 -15.15 29.92 7.03
CA LEU A 56 -16.24 29.26 7.74
C LEU A 56 -17.55 30.05 7.65
N ASP A 57 -17.46 31.36 7.38
CA ASP A 57 -18.56 32.29 7.53
C ASP A 57 -19.08 32.85 6.18
N GLY A 58 -18.36 32.54 5.10
CA GLY A 58 -18.67 32.84 3.71
C GLY A 58 -18.33 34.27 3.31
N ASP A 59 -17.50 34.98 4.06
CA ASP A 59 -17.12 36.38 3.78
C ASP A 59 -15.90 36.52 2.86
N GLY A 60 -15.29 35.40 2.46
CA GLY A 60 -14.13 35.31 1.59
C GLY A 60 -12.79 35.51 2.31
N LEU A 61 -12.78 35.67 3.63
CA LEU A 61 -11.56 35.69 4.44
C LEU A 61 -11.32 34.32 5.09
N GLN A 62 -10.05 33.99 5.29
CA GLN A 62 -9.71 32.77 6.01
C GLN A 62 -9.88 32.95 7.51
N ASP A 63 -10.68 32.07 8.11
CA ASP A 63 -10.80 31.88 9.56
C ASP A 63 -9.82 30.81 10.03
N LEU A 64 -9.52 30.76 11.34
CA LEU A 64 -8.70 29.69 11.91
C LEU A 64 -9.53 28.71 12.75
N VAL A 65 -9.28 27.42 12.55
CA VAL A 65 -9.83 26.33 13.36
C VAL A 65 -8.70 25.68 14.15
N VAL A 66 -8.89 25.52 15.46
CA VAL A 66 -7.88 24.92 16.35
C VAL A 66 -8.53 23.99 17.36
N VAL A 67 -7.99 22.78 17.49
CA VAL A 67 -8.38 21.85 18.55
C VAL A 67 -7.83 22.33 19.89
N ASN A 68 -8.69 22.47 20.90
CA ASN A 68 -8.33 22.86 22.26
C ASN A 68 -8.71 21.74 23.24
N ASN A 69 -7.82 20.75 23.35
CA ASN A 69 -8.05 19.57 24.18
C ASN A 69 -8.07 19.89 25.69
N ALA A 70 -7.35 20.94 26.13
CA ALA A 70 -7.39 21.39 27.53
C ALA A 70 -8.78 21.88 27.97
N ARG A 71 -9.62 22.30 27.01
CA ARG A 71 -10.98 22.76 27.25
C ARG A 71 -12.06 21.85 26.64
N SER A 72 -11.68 20.75 25.99
CA SER A 72 -12.59 19.83 25.29
C SER A 72 -13.52 20.56 24.31
N LYS A 73 -12.92 21.43 23.48
CA LYS A 73 -13.63 22.22 22.46
C LYS A 73 -12.76 22.40 21.21
N ILE A 74 -13.42 22.72 20.11
CA ILE A 74 -12.81 23.27 18.90
C ILE A 74 -12.96 24.78 19.00
N THR A 75 -11.85 25.51 18.90
CA THR A 75 -11.83 26.98 18.94
C THR A 75 -11.84 27.50 17.51
N LEU A 76 -12.80 28.37 17.19
CA LEU A 76 -12.96 29.01 15.89
C LEU A 76 -12.57 30.48 16.04
N LEU A 77 -11.65 30.96 15.22
CA LEU A 77 -11.21 32.35 15.18
C LEU A 77 -11.71 32.95 13.86
N TYR A 78 -12.87 33.58 13.91
CA TYR A 78 -13.50 34.23 12.77
C TYR A 78 -12.81 35.56 12.44
N ASN A 79 -12.35 35.72 11.20
CA ASN A 79 -11.63 36.90 10.73
C ASN A 79 -12.58 38.10 10.63
N GLN A 80 -12.08 39.28 11.01
CA GLN A 80 -12.88 40.51 11.09
C GLN A 80 -12.25 41.70 10.38
N THR A 81 -11.20 41.50 9.57
CA THR A 81 -10.56 42.60 8.83
C THR A 81 -11.40 43.18 7.70
N GLY A 82 -12.39 42.42 7.21
CA GLY A 82 -13.25 42.79 6.08
C GLY A 82 -14.75 42.89 6.40
N LYS A 83 -15.59 42.52 5.42
CA LYS A 83 -17.05 42.57 5.54
C LYS A 83 -17.58 41.33 6.25
N THR A 84 -17.57 41.36 7.57
CA THR A 84 -18.08 40.26 8.39
C THR A 84 -19.57 40.00 8.20
N ASN A 85 -20.02 38.75 8.31
CA ASN A 85 -21.44 38.38 8.27
C ASN A 85 -22.25 38.74 9.55
N LEU A 86 -21.68 39.51 10.47
CA LEU A 86 -22.30 39.89 11.75
C LEU A 86 -23.52 40.81 11.57
N THR A 87 -24.67 40.38 12.09
CA THR A 87 -25.89 41.21 12.17
C THR A 87 -25.90 42.18 13.36
N ALA A 88 -25.05 42.00 14.38
CA ALA A 88 -24.89 42.93 15.51
C ALA A 88 -23.53 42.81 16.21
N LYS A 89 -22.96 43.94 16.66
CA LYS A 89 -21.77 43.95 17.53
C LYS A 89 -22.13 43.46 18.94
N ALA A 90 -21.46 42.42 19.42
CA ALA A 90 -21.62 41.93 20.80
C ALA A 90 -21.28 43.03 21.83
N ALA A 91 -22.05 43.06 22.92
CA ALA A 91 -21.81 44.00 24.02
C ALA A 91 -20.50 43.66 24.76
N LEU A 92 -19.73 44.69 25.14
CA LEU A 92 -18.46 44.53 25.85
C LEU A 92 -18.70 43.88 27.23
N PRO A 93 -18.07 42.74 27.54
CA PRO A 93 -18.18 42.12 28.86
C PRO A 93 -17.54 42.98 29.94
N SER A 94 -18.12 42.96 31.14
CA SER A 94 -17.70 43.79 32.28
C SER A 94 -16.41 43.32 32.97
N ARG A 95 -15.90 42.13 32.63
CA ARG A 95 -14.66 41.53 33.17
C ARG A 95 -14.04 40.66 32.10
N ARG A 96 -12.74 40.86 31.82
CA ARG A 96 -11.99 40.09 30.83
C ARG A 96 -11.25 38.93 31.47
N ASP A 97 -11.37 37.74 30.90
CA ASP A 97 -10.52 36.60 31.26
C ASP A 97 -9.11 36.77 30.67
N LEU A 98 -8.12 36.04 31.21
CA LEU A 98 -6.70 36.18 30.84
C LEU A 98 -6.44 35.92 29.33
N ASN A 99 -7.28 35.09 28.70
CA ASN A 99 -7.16 34.65 27.31
C ASN A 99 -8.29 35.20 26.41
N GLU A 100 -9.04 36.20 26.88
CA GLU A 100 -10.08 36.84 26.07
C GLU A 100 -9.47 37.93 25.19
N LEU A 101 -9.70 37.84 23.87
CA LEU A 101 -9.13 38.79 22.91
C LEU A 101 -9.70 40.20 23.13
N PRO A 102 -8.88 41.26 22.96
CA PRO A 102 -9.33 42.63 23.14
C PRO A 102 -10.38 43.02 22.08
N PRO A 103 -11.28 43.98 22.38
CA PRO A 103 -12.21 44.53 21.41
C PRO A 103 -11.46 45.18 20.23
N GLY A 104 -11.83 44.80 19.00
CA GLY A 104 -11.13 45.22 17.78
C GLY A 104 -9.93 44.36 17.43
N SER A 105 -9.75 43.19 18.07
CA SER A 105 -8.85 42.15 17.57
C SER A 105 -9.27 41.71 16.16
N ARG A 106 -8.29 41.24 15.38
CA ARG A 106 -8.51 40.65 14.04
C ARG A 106 -9.53 39.53 14.08
N PHE A 107 -9.47 38.70 15.12
CA PHE A 107 -10.34 37.56 15.25
C PHE A 107 -11.36 37.74 16.36
N ARG A 108 -12.53 37.18 16.10
CA ARG A 108 -13.53 36.86 17.11
C ARG A 108 -13.48 35.38 17.41
N VAL A 109 -13.44 35.04 18.69
CA VAL A 109 -13.41 33.64 19.12
C VAL A 109 -14.82 33.12 19.34
N GLU A 110 -15.14 32.01 18.69
CA GLU A 110 -16.24 31.12 19.04
C GLU A 110 -15.72 29.71 19.34
N SER A 111 -16.61 28.80 19.74
CA SER A 111 -16.21 27.42 19.97
C SER A 111 -17.34 26.42 19.80
N ILE A 112 -16.98 25.23 19.33
CA ILE A 112 -17.83 24.05 19.28
C ILE A 112 -17.38 23.10 20.40
N ALA A 113 -18.31 22.60 21.21
CA ALA A 113 -17.98 21.61 22.23
C ALA A 113 -17.63 20.27 21.56
N SER A 114 -16.46 19.71 21.87
CA SER A 114 -16.08 18.36 21.41
C SER A 114 -16.43 17.28 22.43
N GLU A 115 -16.85 17.69 23.64
CA GLU A 115 -17.14 16.88 24.84
C GLU A 115 -15.92 16.15 25.42
N LYS A 116 -14.96 15.76 24.58
CA LYS A 116 -13.79 14.96 24.92
C LYS A 116 -12.58 15.29 24.01
N ARG A 117 -11.50 14.50 24.15
CA ARG A 117 -10.21 14.69 23.47
C ARG A 117 -10.32 14.36 21.99
N ILE A 118 -9.89 15.28 21.13
CA ILE A 118 -9.75 15.09 19.69
C ILE A 118 -8.31 14.63 19.39
N ALA A 119 -8.19 13.61 18.54
CA ALA A 119 -6.93 13.05 18.05
C ALA A 119 -6.58 13.55 16.65
N SER A 120 -7.57 13.76 15.78
CA SER A 120 -7.41 14.28 14.41
C SER A 120 -8.64 15.09 14.01
N LEU A 121 -8.45 16.16 13.26
CA LEU A 121 -9.49 17.04 12.72
C LEU A 121 -9.16 17.35 11.26
N THR A 122 -10.20 17.53 10.44
CA THR A 122 -10.10 18.05 9.09
C THR A 122 -11.26 19.00 8.82
N VAL A 123 -11.03 19.96 7.91
CA VAL A 123 -11.99 20.99 7.51
C VAL A 123 -12.12 20.93 6.00
N ALA A 124 -13.33 20.68 5.50
CA ALA A 124 -13.61 20.49 4.07
C ALA A 124 -15.12 20.56 3.80
N ASP A 125 -15.51 20.81 2.56
CA ASP A 125 -16.92 20.76 2.13
C ASP A 125 -17.37 19.29 1.99
N LEU A 126 -17.96 18.73 3.06
CA LEU A 126 -18.32 17.31 3.16
C LEU A 126 -19.76 17.03 2.70
N ASN A 127 -20.50 18.08 2.34
CA ASN A 127 -21.83 17.96 1.75
C ASN A 127 -21.95 18.63 0.36
N GLY A 128 -20.91 19.25 -0.19
CA GLY A 128 -20.95 19.89 -1.50
C GLY A 128 -21.80 21.15 -1.57
N ASP A 129 -22.05 21.83 -0.45
CA ASP A 129 -22.81 23.09 -0.39
C ASP A 129 -21.94 24.35 -0.59
N GLY A 130 -20.64 24.15 -0.78
CA GLY A 130 -19.63 25.19 -0.97
C GLY A 130 -19.12 25.79 0.33
N ARG A 131 -19.48 25.23 1.50
CA ARG A 131 -19.03 25.69 2.81
C ARG A 131 -18.18 24.63 3.49
N PRO A 132 -17.11 25.02 4.18
CA PRO A 132 -16.30 24.08 4.92
C PRO A 132 -17.06 23.56 6.16
N ASP A 133 -17.17 22.25 6.23
CA ASP A 133 -17.64 21.46 7.37
C ASP A 133 -16.46 21.02 8.26
N ILE A 134 -16.77 20.54 9.46
CA ILE A 134 -15.77 20.02 10.40
C ILE A 134 -15.99 18.53 10.62
N ALA A 135 -14.92 17.75 10.43
CA ALA A 135 -14.86 16.35 10.83
C ALA A 135 -13.72 16.13 11.82
N TYR A 136 -13.95 15.37 12.88
CA TYR A 136 -12.92 15.02 13.84
C TYR A 136 -13.08 13.61 14.40
N TYR A 137 -11.97 13.02 14.81
CA TYR A 137 -11.91 11.71 15.46
C TYR A 137 -11.18 11.83 16.80
N GLY A 138 -11.69 11.17 17.84
CA GLY A 138 -11.21 11.38 19.21
C GLY A 138 -11.53 10.24 20.17
N GLU A 139 -11.46 10.53 21.48
CA GLU A 139 -11.96 9.66 22.55
C GLU A 139 -13.35 10.13 23.00
N PRO A 140 -14.34 9.25 23.30
CA PRO A 140 -14.35 7.83 22.95
C PRO A 140 -14.12 7.66 21.45
N LYS A 141 -13.62 6.49 21.02
CA LYS A 141 -13.22 6.21 19.63
C LYS A 141 -14.38 6.36 18.64
N GLU A 142 -14.63 7.61 18.25
CA GLU A 142 -15.78 8.05 17.48
C GLU A 142 -15.35 9.07 16.43
N LEU A 143 -15.88 8.91 15.22
CA LEU A 143 -15.81 9.90 14.15
C LEU A 143 -17.04 10.79 14.24
N VAL A 144 -16.82 12.10 14.27
CA VAL A 144 -17.87 13.11 14.37
C VAL A 144 -17.79 14.05 13.19
N VAL A 145 -18.91 14.31 12.54
CA VAL A 145 -19.05 15.29 11.46
C VAL A 145 -20.10 16.32 11.84
N ILE A 146 -19.77 17.59 11.68
CA ILE A 146 -20.63 18.74 11.98
C ILE A 146 -20.67 19.61 10.72
N TYR A 147 -21.86 19.74 10.15
CA TYR A 147 -22.07 20.49 8.91
C TYR A 147 -22.26 21.98 9.20
N ASN A 148 -21.72 22.82 8.32
CA ASN A 148 -21.83 24.27 8.37
C ASN A 148 -23.14 24.73 7.71
N LEU A 149 -24.10 25.17 8.53
CA LEU A 149 -25.41 25.63 8.06
C LEU A 149 -25.38 27.08 7.55
N GLY A 150 -24.23 27.75 7.64
CA GLY A 150 -24.02 29.17 7.33
C GLY A 150 -24.55 30.11 8.39
N THR A 151 -24.24 31.41 8.24
CA THR A 151 -24.54 32.45 9.25
C THR A 151 -24.04 32.11 10.66
N ASN A 152 -22.89 31.41 10.75
CA ASN A 152 -22.30 30.87 11.98
C ASN A 152 -23.16 29.80 12.70
N GLY A 153 -24.04 29.10 11.97
CA GLY A 153 -24.83 27.99 12.47
C GLY A 153 -24.18 26.63 12.16
N TRP A 154 -24.18 25.72 13.14
CA TRP A 154 -23.65 24.36 12.98
C TRP A 154 -24.77 23.31 13.13
N SER A 155 -24.68 22.21 12.40
CA SER A 155 -25.63 21.10 12.52
C SER A 155 -25.51 20.39 13.87
N GLN A 156 -26.46 19.51 14.16
CA GLN A 156 -26.23 18.50 15.19
C GLN A 156 -25.11 17.55 14.73
N PRO A 157 -24.23 17.06 15.64
CA PRO A 157 -23.14 16.17 15.25
C PRO A 157 -23.65 14.81 14.76
N LYS A 158 -23.20 14.38 13.58
CA LYS A 158 -23.36 13.01 13.08
C LYS A 158 -22.18 12.17 13.57
N ARG A 159 -22.44 10.97 14.10
CA ARG A 159 -21.45 10.17 14.83
C ARG A 159 -21.37 8.74 14.29
N TRP A 160 -20.16 8.22 14.14
CA TRP A 160 -19.87 6.81 13.85
C TRP A 160 -18.92 6.25 14.90
N GLN A 161 -19.28 5.09 15.46
CA GLN A 161 -18.42 4.38 16.42
C GLN A 161 -17.38 3.56 15.64
N ILE A 162 -16.11 3.85 15.84
CA ILE A 162 -15.00 3.25 15.09
C ILE A 162 -13.94 2.76 16.09
N GLU A 163 -14.15 1.56 16.63
CA GLU A 163 -13.39 1.05 17.79
C GLU A 163 -11.89 0.79 17.51
N ASP A 164 -11.53 0.55 16.26
CA ASP A 164 -10.17 0.28 15.79
C ASP A 164 -9.54 1.46 15.04
N GLY A 165 -10.14 2.66 15.13
CA GLY A 165 -9.51 3.89 14.62
C GLY A 165 -8.28 4.25 15.46
N GLN A 166 -7.21 4.70 14.79
CA GLN A 166 -5.97 5.12 15.45
C GLN A 166 -6.11 6.49 16.13
N LEU A 167 -5.47 6.66 17.29
CA LEU A 167 -5.49 7.91 18.06
C LEU A 167 -4.16 8.68 17.92
N SER A 168 -3.80 9.02 16.68
CA SER A 168 -2.62 9.84 16.36
C SER A 168 -3.01 11.05 15.52
N PRO A 169 -2.17 12.10 15.48
CA PRO A 169 -2.31 13.12 14.45
C PRO A 169 -2.11 12.48 13.06
N ASN A 170 -2.72 13.03 12.02
CA ASN A 170 -2.56 12.64 10.60
C ASN A 170 -3.34 11.39 10.15
N ILE A 171 -4.41 11.03 10.86
CA ILE A 171 -5.23 9.84 10.58
C ILE A 171 -6.56 10.14 9.90
N LEU A 172 -6.96 11.41 9.85
CA LEU A 172 -8.21 11.87 9.23
C LEU A 172 -7.87 12.88 8.12
N THR A 173 -8.34 12.61 6.90
CA THR A 173 -8.16 13.46 5.72
C THR A 173 -9.39 13.41 4.83
N HIS A 174 -9.42 14.25 3.81
CA HIS A 174 -10.47 14.31 2.80
C HIS A 174 -9.87 14.31 1.38
N GLY A 175 -10.68 14.01 0.36
CA GLY A 175 -10.29 14.02 -1.07
C GLY A 175 -11.21 13.14 -1.91
N ASP A 176 -11.07 13.16 -3.24
CA ASP A 176 -11.88 12.37 -4.18
C ASP A 176 -11.24 11.00 -4.44
N LEU A 177 -11.50 10.02 -3.57
CA LEU A 177 -10.85 8.71 -3.62
C LEU A 177 -11.55 7.71 -4.55
N ASN A 178 -12.75 8.05 -5.02
CA ASN A 178 -13.57 7.21 -5.91
C ASN A 178 -13.73 7.80 -7.34
N GLY A 179 -13.13 8.96 -7.62
CA GLY A 179 -13.11 9.59 -8.93
C GLY A 179 -14.43 10.25 -9.36
N ASP A 180 -15.37 10.48 -8.44
CA ASP A 180 -16.68 11.07 -8.72
C ASP A 180 -16.71 12.61 -8.60
N LYS A 181 -15.56 13.23 -8.29
CA LYS A 181 -15.35 14.67 -8.11
C LYS A 181 -16.08 15.27 -6.91
N ARG A 182 -16.48 14.44 -5.95
CA ARG A 182 -16.97 14.86 -4.64
C ARG A 182 -15.91 14.65 -3.58
N THR A 183 -16.01 15.40 -2.49
CA THR A 183 -15.07 15.29 -1.37
C THR A 183 -15.49 14.15 -0.44
N ASP A 184 -14.71 13.08 -0.43
CA ASP A 184 -14.88 11.97 0.49
C ASP A 184 -14.14 12.19 1.81
N LEU A 185 -14.49 11.42 2.84
CA LEU A 185 -13.83 11.43 4.14
C LEU A 185 -13.10 10.11 4.41
N ILE A 186 -11.83 10.19 4.79
CA ILE A 186 -10.94 9.04 4.97
C ILE A 186 -10.38 9.04 6.40
N LEU A 187 -10.58 7.93 7.13
CA LEU A 187 -10.07 7.73 8.49
C LEU A 187 -9.20 6.47 8.57
N LEU A 188 -8.02 6.57 9.17
CA LEU A 188 -7.09 5.44 9.35
C LEU A 188 -7.47 4.55 10.54
N GLY A 189 -7.80 3.28 10.25
CA GLY A 189 -7.94 2.21 11.22
C GLY A 189 -6.62 1.47 11.49
N GLU A 190 -6.67 0.39 12.26
CA GLU A 190 -5.49 -0.44 12.55
C GLU A 190 -4.97 -1.23 11.34
N ASN A 191 -5.87 -1.73 10.47
CA ASN A 191 -5.51 -2.59 9.32
C ASN A 191 -6.22 -2.23 8.00
N HIS A 192 -7.04 -1.19 8.01
CA HIS A 192 -7.81 -0.69 6.86
C HIS A 192 -8.04 0.81 7.04
N ILE A 193 -8.32 1.49 5.94
CA ILE A 193 -8.95 2.81 5.99
C ILE A 193 -10.47 2.65 6.03
N TYR A 194 -11.10 3.51 6.80
CA TYR A 194 -12.53 3.79 6.70
C TYR A 194 -12.72 4.86 5.63
N PHE A 195 -13.47 4.50 4.60
CA PHE A 195 -13.81 5.34 3.47
C PHE A 195 -15.30 5.70 3.55
N LEU A 196 -15.62 6.99 3.69
CA LEU A 196 -16.98 7.48 3.70
C LEU A 196 -17.16 8.34 2.45
N ALA A 197 -17.75 7.75 1.41
CA ALA A 197 -17.98 8.44 0.15
C ALA A 197 -19.08 9.50 0.30
N GLN A 198 -18.88 10.69 -0.27
CA GLN A 198 -19.95 11.65 -0.44
C GLN A 198 -20.89 11.16 -1.56
N GLN A 199 -22.14 10.93 -1.21
CA GLN A 199 -23.14 10.40 -2.13
C GLN A 199 -23.74 11.50 -3.01
N ALA A 200 -24.46 11.09 -4.05
CA ALA A 200 -25.14 12.03 -4.96
C ALA A 200 -26.25 12.85 -4.29
N ASP A 201 -26.71 12.44 -3.11
CA ASP A 201 -27.64 13.21 -2.27
C ASP A 201 -26.92 14.15 -1.31
N HIS A 202 -25.61 14.37 -1.49
CA HIS A 202 -24.78 15.29 -0.71
C HIS A 202 -24.56 14.85 0.75
N MET A 203 -24.86 13.59 1.09
CA MET A 203 -24.61 13.02 2.41
C MET A 203 -23.41 12.07 2.39
N LEU A 204 -22.67 12.00 3.49
CA LEU A 204 -21.68 10.94 3.69
C LEU A 204 -22.37 9.59 3.90
N GLY A 205 -21.94 8.59 3.12
CA GLY A 205 -22.37 7.20 3.21
C GLY A 205 -21.92 6.49 4.49
N GLU A 206 -22.23 5.20 4.58
CA GLU A 206 -21.72 4.35 5.67
C GLU A 206 -20.22 4.05 5.46
N PRO A 207 -19.42 3.90 6.53
CA PRO A 207 -18.00 3.63 6.41
C PRO A 207 -17.71 2.29 5.74
N GLU A 208 -17.04 2.33 4.59
CA GLU A 208 -16.50 1.17 3.91
C GLU A 208 -15.06 0.90 4.36
N LYS A 209 -14.68 -0.38 4.45
CA LYS A 209 -13.32 -0.77 4.86
C LYS A 209 -12.50 -1.10 3.63
N ILE A 210 -11.42 -0.36 3.41
CA ILE A 210 -10.44 -0.65 2.37
C ILE A 210 -9.14 -1.15 3.03
N PRO A 211 -8.76 -2.42 2.84
CA PRO A 211 -7.60 -3.00 3.51
C PRO A 211 -6.28 -2.41 3.03
N PHE A 212 -5.29 -2.42 3.92
CA PHE A 212 -3.90 -2.09 3.60
C PHE A 212 -2.94 -3.10 4.27
N THR A 213 -1.68 -3.19 3.83
CA THR A 213 -0.71 -4.12 4.44
C THR A 213 0.12 -3.48 5.55
N GLY A 214 0.61 -4.24 6.53
CA GLY A 214 1.51 -3.71 7.56
C GLY A 214 0.89 -2.60 8.43
N SER A 215 1.73 -1.72 8.98
CA SER A 215 1.32 -0.63 9.87
C SER A 215 1.46 0.73 9.19
N VAL A 216 0.51 1.63 9.41
CA VAL A 216 0.44 3.00 8.87
C VAL A 216 0.28 3.98 10.03
N LYS A 217 0.88 5.16 9.88
CA LYS A 217 0.78 6.27 10.83
C LYS A 217 0.16 7.53 10.25
N SER A 218 0.11 7.65 8.92
CA SER A 218 -0.47 8.81 8.25
C SER A 218 -1.07 8.44 6.90
N VAL A 219 -2.13 9.16 6.52
CA VAL A 219 -2.84 9.04 5.26
C VAL A 219 -2.96 10.42 4.60
N GLN A 220 -2.76 10.48 3.28
CA GLN A 220 -3.05 11.65 2.44
C GLN A 220 -3.72 11.21 1.12
N VAL A 221 -4.49 12.11 0.53
CA VAL A 221 -5.20 11.91 -0.75
C VAL A 221 -4.80 13.04 -1.68
N LEU A 222 -4.11 12.71 -2.77
CA LEU A 222 -3.45 13.67 -3.68
C LEU A 222 -2.99 12.98 -4.98
N ASP A 223 -2.87 13.75 -6.06
CA ASP A 223 -2.44 13.24 -7.37
C ASP A 223 -0.92 12.99 -7.42
N ILE A 224 -0.51 11.72 -7.26
CA ILE A 224 0.91 11.35 -7.18
C ILE A 224 1.55 11.34 -8.56
N ASN A 225 0.77 10.99 -9.59
CA ASN A 225 1.30 10.70 -10.93
C ASN A 225 1.03 11.82 -11.95
N GLY A 226 0.26 12.83 -11.59
CA GLY A 226 -0.12 13.99 -12.42
C GLY A 226 -1.18 13.69 -13.47
N ASP A 227 -2.07 12.74 -13.22
CA ASP A 227 -3.14 12.35 -14.16
C ASP A 227 -4.52 12.97 -13.89
N GLY A 228 -4.60 13.86 -12.90
CA GLY A 228 -5.80 14.61 -12.51
C GLY A 228 -6.77 13.82 -11.63
N ARG A 229 -6.34 12.71 -11.03
CA ARG A 229 -7.11 11.90 -10.08
C ARG A 229 -6.35 11.79 -8.76
N ASP A 230 -7.08 11.76 -7.66
CA ASP A 230 -6.45 11.65 -6.35
C ASP A 230 -6.05 10.20 -6.08
N ASP A 231 -4.79 10.00 -5.71
CA ASP A 231 -4.23 8.73 -5.27
C ASP A 231 -4.19 8.64 -3.74
N LEU A 232 -4.03 7.43 -3.22
CA LEU A 232 -3.87 7.20 -1.79
C LEU A 232 -2.38 7.11 -1.42
N LEU A 233 -1.89 8.02 -0.58
CA LEU A 233 -0.57 7.92 0.05
C LEU A 233 -0.70 7.45 1.50
N LEU A 234 -0.01 6.37 1.85
CA LEU A 234 0.07 5.84 3.21
C LEU A 234 1.52 5.87 3.68
N VAL A 235 1.74 6.37 4.90
CA VAL A 235 3.11 6.56 5.42
C VAL A 235 3.30 5.95 6.80
N ASN A 236 4.46 5.32 6.98
CA ASN A 236 4.98 4.85 8.25
C ASN A 236 6.47 5.17 8.37
N TRP A 237 6.80 6.31 8.96
CA TRP A 237 8.17 6.78 9.14
C TRP A 237 9.04 5.90 10.05
N GLU A 238 8.47 4.92 10.78
CA GLU A 238 9.23 3.94 11.57
C GLU A 238 9.71 2.73 10.74
N ASN A 239 9.21 2.58 9.51
CA ASN A 239 9.53 1.48 8.61
C ASN A 239 10.71 1.85 7.67
N PRO A 240 11.65 0.93 7.38
CA PRO A 240 12.67 1.12 6.32
C PRO A 240 12.11 1.25 4.89
N ALA A 241 10.81 1.03 4.70
CA ALA A 241 10.06 1.41 3.51
C ALA A 241 8.85 2.28 3.95
N PRO A 242 9.07 3.57 4.24
CA PRO A 242 8.09 4.41 4.90
C PRO A 242 6.92 4.80 3.99
N PHE A 243 7.15 4.91 2.68
CA PHE A 243 6.12 5.32 1.72
C PHE A 243 5.52 4.12 1.00
N ARG A 244 4.20 4.17 0.84
CA ARG A 244 3.49 3.35 -0.12
C ARG A 244 2.28 4.10 -0.66
N PHE A 245 1.96 3.87 -1.92
CA PHE A 245 0.76 4.46 -2.50
C PHE A 245 -0.07 3.45 -3.27
N ARG A 246 -1.33 3.81 -3.49
CA ARG A 246 -2.26 3.11 -4.37
C ARG A 246 -2.81 4.12 -5.36
N LEU A 247 -2.58 3.88 -6.64
CA LEU A 247 -3.03 4.79 -7.69
C LEU A 247 -4.53 4.57 -7.96
N GLN A 248 -5.24 5.66 -8.21
CA GLN A 248 -6.62 5.62 -8.67
C GLN A 248 -6.66 5.44 -10.19
N ASN A 249 -7.33 4.39 -10.64
CA ASN A 249 -7.54 4.16 -12.07
C ASN A 249 -8.67 5.05 -12.63
N SER A 250 -8.87 5.03 -13.95
CA SER A 250 -9.91 5.81 -14.63
C SER A 250 -11.35 5.41 -14.27
N ALA A 251 -11.54 4.29 -13.56
CA ALA A 251 -12.82 3.85 -13.03
C ALA A 251 -13.00 4.20 -11.55
N GLY A 252 -12.11 5.01 -10.96
CA GLY A 252 -12.21 5.44 -9.56
C GLY A 252 -11.75 4.40 -8.55
N GLN A 253 -10.96 3.40 -8.95
CA GLN A 253 -10.54 2.29 -8.08
C GLN A 253 -9.08 2.37 -7.73
N LEU A 254 -8.77 2.09 -6.47
CA LEU A 254 -7.41 2.00 -5.97
C LEU A 254 -6.74 0.69 -6.39
N GLY A 255 -5.65 0.79 -7.13
CA GLY A 255 -4.78 -0.32 -7.51
C GLY A 255 -4.03 -0.97 -6.33
N PRO A 256 -3.07 -1.88 -6.60
CA PRO A 256 -2.20 -2.46 -5.58
C PRO A 256 -1.32 -1.40 -4.89
N GLU A 257 -0.83 -1.72 -3.70
CA GLU A 257 0.18 -0.95 -2.99
C GLU A 257 1.55 -1.11 -3.66
N VAL A 258 2.19 0.02 -3.97
CA VAL A 258 3.60 0.10 -4.36
C VAL A 258 4.42 0.53 -3.17
N HIS A 259 5.43 -0.26 -2.78
CA HIS A 259 6.29 0.03 -1.62
C HIS A 259 7.65 0.59 -2.07
N PHE A 260 8.17 1.58 -1.34
CA PHE A 260 9.46 2.21 -1.63
C PHE A 260 10.44 2.02 -0.48
N PRO A 261 11.61 1.39 -0.73
CA PRO A 261 12.72 1.49 0.19
C PRO A 261 13.15 2.95 0.31
N PHE A 262 13.15 3.48 1.52
CA PHE A 262 13.62 4.84 1.78
C PHE A 262 14.25 4.90 3.17
N PRO A 263 15.33 5.67 3.37
CA PRO A 263 15.93 5.83 4.69
C PRO A 263 14.88 6.28 5.72
N PRO A 264 14.97 5.86 6.99
CA PRO A 264 14.05 6.30 8.03
C PRO A 264 13.95 7.83 8.11
N VAL A 265 12.72 8.33 8.10
CA VAL A 265 12.41 9.77 8.17
C VAL A 265 11.84 10.12 9.54
N ARG A 266 11.93 11.39 9.92
CA ARG A 266 11.30 11.93 11.13
C ARG A 266 9.96 12.56 10.84
N SER A 267 9.92 13.36 9.78
CA SER A 267 8.71 13.98 9.26
C SER A 267 8.76 13.93 7.74
N TYR A 268 7.59 14.07 7.15
CA TYR A 268 7.40 14.20 5.72
C TYR A 268 6.21 15.13 5.45
N TRP A 269 6.21 15.71 4.25
CA TRP A 269 5.04 16.36 3.66
C TRP A 269 5.03 16.04 2.17
N ALA A 270 3.86 15.88 1.58
CA ALA A 270 3.71 15.66 0.14
C ALA A 270 2.76 16.71 -0.43
N ASP A 271 3.18 17.38 -1.49
CA ASP A 271 2.45 18.50 -2.09
C ASP A 271 2.96 18.78 -3.51
N ASP A 272 2.15 19.45 -4.33
CA ASP A 272 2.59 20.03 -5.62
C ASP A 272 3.28 21.37 -5.31
N LEU A 273 4.62 21.38 -5.40
CA LEU A 273 5.42 22.54 -5.02
C LEU A 273 5.54 23.57 -6.14
N ASP A 274 5.28 23.19 -7.37
CA ASP A 274 5.77 23.92 -8.52
C ASP A 274 4.72 24.18 -9.61
N GLY A 275 3.51 23.67 -9.37
CA GLY A 275 2.29 23.87 -10.15
C GLY A 275 2.19 22.96 -11.36
N ASP A 276 3.00 21.90 -11.46
CA ASP A 276 2.97 20.95 -12.58
C ASP A 276 1.98 19.80 -12.40
N HIS A 277 1.20 19.82 -11.30
CA HIS A 277 0.25 18.80 -10.88
C HIS A 277 0.88 17.45 -10.52
N LYS A 278 2.20 17.37 -10.36
CA LYS A 278 2.84 16.21 -9.75
C LYS A 278 3.16 16.50 -8.31
N THR A 279 3.15 15.44 -7.53
CA THR A 279 3.47 15.53 -6.12
C THR A 279 4.97 15.38 -5.90
N GLU A 280 5.56 16.36 -5.22
CA GLU A 280 6.84 16.22 -4.55
C GLU A 280 6.66 15.73 -3.11
N ILE A 281 7.61 14.94 -2.63
CA ILE A 281 7.75 14.58 -1.23
C ILE A 281 8.92 15.33 -0.63
N ILE A 282 8.63 16.07 0.43
CA ILE A 282 9.60 16.64 1.34
C ILE A 282 9.80 15.65 2.48
N THR A 283 11.04 15.27 2.75
CA THR A 283 11.39 14.38 3.88
C THR A 283 12.45 15.01 4.75
N ILE A 284 12.37 14.78 6.07
CA ILE A 284 13.43 15.13 7.02
C ILE A 284 14.02 13.85 7.56
N ALA A 285 15.29 13.58 7.25
CA ALA A 285 15.97 12.35 7.64
C ALA A 285 16.03 12.20 9.17
N GLN A 286 15.75 10.99 9.67
CA GLN A 286 15.65 10.74 11.12
C GLN A 286 16.95 11.05 11.87
N GLN A 287 18.09 10.63 11.30
CA GLN A 287 19.41 10.71 11.92
C GLN A 287 20.11 12.06 11.72
N SER A 288 20.20 12.55 10.48
CA SER A 288 20.91 13.79 10.16
C SER A 288 20.07 15.04 10.37
N GLY A 289 18.74 14.95 10.27
CA GLY A 289 17.87 16.13 10.21
C GLY A 289 17.98 16.91 8.90
N ARG A 290 18.71 16.39 7.90
CA ARG A 290 18.75 16.94 6.53
C ARG A 290 17.37 16.78 5.89
N ALA A 291 16.88 17.86 5.30
CA ALA A 291 15.69 17.83 4.46
C ALA A 291 16.06 17.42 3.02
N GLN A 292 15.14 16.74 2.35
CA GLN A 292 15.29 16.30 0.96
C GLN A 292 13.94 16.46 0.25
N ILE A 293 13.96 17.02 -0.96
CA ILE A 293 12.82 16.98 -1.87
C ILE A 293 13.05 15.86 -2.89
N SER A 294 12.00 15.09 -3.14
CA SER A 294 11.99 14.02 -4.10
C SER A 294 10.70 13.97 -4.90
N ASN A 295 10.74 13.38 -6.09
CA ASN A 295 9.55 13.05 -6.86
C ASN A 295 9.46 11.55 -7.15
N PHE A 296 8.25 11.09 -7.44
CA PHE A 296 8.02 9.75 -7.97
C PHE A 296 8.09 9.77 -9.49
N LEU A 297 8.84 8.84 -10.06
CA LEU A 297 8.98 8.69 -11.51
C LEU A 297 8.89 7.22 -11.90
N GLN A 298 8.43 7.01 -13.12
CA GLN A 298 8.42 5.70 -13.73
C GLN A 298 9.68 5.47 -14.56
N LYS A 299 10.30 4.31 -14.40
CA LYS A 299 11.39 3.81 -15.24
C LYS A 299 11.07 2.40 -15.74
N PRO A 300 11.69 1.93 -16.83
CA PRO A 300 11.55 0.53 -17.24
C PRO A 300 11.95 -0.43 -16.12
N ALA A 301 11.17 -1.50 -15.93
CA ALA A 301 11.50 -2.58 -15.03
C ALA A 301 12.87 -3.20 -15.39
N GLU A 302 13.63 -3.57 -14.38
CA GLU A 302 14.87 -4.32 -14.61
C GLU A 302 14.54 -5.72 -15.11
N ALA A 303 15.06 -6.07 -16.28
CA ALA A 303 14.90 -7.39 -16.83
C ALA A 303 15.60 -8.43 -15.94
N LEU A 304 14.98 -9.60 -15.83
CA LEU A 304 15.61 -10.78 -15.27
C LEU A 304 16.72 -11.23 -16.23
N SER A 305 17.94 -10.69 -16.07
CA SER A 305 19.11 -10.99 -16.91
C SER A 305 20.43 -11.04 -16.12
N GLY A 306 20.43 -11.70 -14.96
CA GLY A 306 21.60 -11.92 -14.10
C GLY A 306 22.21 -10.70 -13.43
N LYS A 307 21.65 -9.51 -13.68
CA LYS A 307 22.03 -8.25 -13.02
C LYS A 307 20.87 -7.58 -12.31
N LEU A 308 19.80 -8.31 -11.95
CA LEU A 308 18.69 -7.73 -11.19
C LEU A 308 19.24 -7.05 -9.92
N LEU A 309 19.24 -5.72 -9.93
CA LEU A 309 19.68 -4.84 -8.85
C LEU A 309 18.50 -4.59 -7.92
N GLN A 310 17.33 -4.31 -8.50
CA GLN A 310 16.11 -4.02 -7.75
C GLN A 310 14.89 -4.69 -8.40
N GLY A 311 13.97 -5.15 -7.56
CA GLY A 311 12.64 -5.59 -8.00
C GLY A 311 11.57 -4.75 -7.30
N GLN A 312 10.47 -4.51 -8.00
CA GLN A 312 9.32 -3.80 -7.44
C GLN A 312 8.16 -4.76 -7.21
N PHE A 313 7.72 -4.84 -5.96
CA PHE A 313 6.53 -5.57 -5.59
C PHE A 313 5.30 -4.71 -5.77
N GLN A 314 4.28 -5.32 -6.36
CA GLN A 314 2.90 -4.86 -6.30
C GLN A 314 2.20 -5.72 -5.25
N VAL A 315 1.65 -5.09 -4.22
CA VAL A 315 1.04 -5.79 -3.08
C VAL A 315 -0.45 -5.50 -3.06
N LEU A 316 -1.27 -6.54 -3.13
CA LEU A 316 -2.71 -6.45 -3.02
C LEU A 316 -3.15 -6.87 -1.62
N PRO A 317 -3.59 -5.93 -0.77
CA PRO A 317 -4.18 -6.24 0.52
C PRO A 317 -5.53 -6.94 0.32
N VAL A 318 -5.83 -7.90 1.19
CA VAL A 318 -7.17 -8.52 1.27
C VAL A 318 -7.74 -8.30 2.67
N ASN A 319 -9.04 -8.57 2.87
CA ASN A 319 -9.64 -8.42 4.18
C ASN A 319 -8.89 -9.26 5.21
N ARG A 320 -8.68 -8.72 6.42
CA ARG A 320 -7.93 -9.43 7.45
C ARG A 320 -8.68 -10.70 7.89
N SER A 321 -7.95 -11.81 8.00
CA SER A 321 -8.41 -13.06 8.60
C SER A 321 -7.37 -13.57 9.59
N ASP A 322 -7.85 -14.08 10.72
CA ASP A 322 -7.02 -14.76 11.72
C ASP A 322 -7.11 -16.30 11.57
N LYS A 323 -7.75 -16.80 10.49
CA LYS A 323 -7.80 -18.23 10.18
C LYS A 323 -6.40 -18.73 9.81
N ALA A 324 -6.08 -19.95 10.23
CA ALA A 324 -4.76 -20.54 10.00
C ALA A 324 -4.44 -20.80 8.51
N ARG A 325 -5.47 -20.86 7.65
CA ARG A 325 -5.35 -21.02 6.20
C ARG A 325 -6.45 -20.24 5.50
N ARG A 326 -6.13 -19.80 4.28
CA ARG A 326 -7.04 -19.15 3.34
C ARG A 326 -6.83 -19.78 1.96
N GLY A 327 -7.91 -20.13 1.28
CA GLY A 327 -7.85 -20.47 -0.13
C GLY A 327 -7.50 -19.25 -1.00
N MET A 328 -6.41 -19.30 -1.74
CA MET A 328 -6.03 -18.27 -2.71
C MET A 328 -5.34 -18.91 -3.90
N ILE A 329 -5.73 -18.58 -5.12
CA ILE A 329 -5.14 -19.17 -6.32
C ILE A 329 -4.90 -18.14 -7.42
N TRP A 330 -3.73 -18.29 -8.06
CA TRP A 330 -3.39 -17.66 -9.32
C TRP A 330 -3.68 -18.63 -10.47
N ALA A 331 -4.62 -18.33 -11.34
CA ALA A 331 -5.01 -19.19 -12.46
C ALA A 331 -5.75 -18.36 -13.52
N ASP A 332 -5.74 -18.84 -14.76
CA ASP A 332 -6.69 -18.35 -15.78
C ASP A 332 -8.09 -18.85 -15.41
N LEU A 333 -9.01 -17.93 -15.07
CA LEU A 333 -10.36 -18.25 -14.62
C LEU A 333 -11.41 -18.01 -15.70
N ASN A 334 -11.07 -17.27 -16.76
CA ASN A 334 -11.99 -16.86 -17.82
C ASN A 334 -11.66 -17.49 -19.19
N GLY A 335 -10.53 -18.19 -19.33
CA GLY A 335 -10.04 -18.84 -20.52
C GLY A 335 -9.24 -17.94 -21.49
N ASP A 336 -8.79 -16.76 -21.06
CA ASP A 336 -8.08 -15.80 -21.90
C ASP A 336 -6.55 -15.96 -21.93
N GLN A 337 -6.01 -16.95 -21.22
CA GLN A 337 -4.58 -17.25 -21.04
C GLN A 337 -3.81 -16.24 -20.18
N LEU A 338 -4.49 -15.32 -19.50
CA LEU A 338 -3.92 -14.41 -18.51
C LEU A 338 -4.11 -14.98 -17.10
N THR A 339 -3.21 -14.65 -16.17
CA THR A 339 -3.29 -15.16 -14.80
C THR A 339 -4.16 -14.25 -13.95
N ASP A 340 -5.34 -14.71 -13.57
CA ASP A 340 -6.24 -14.04 -12.62
C ASP A 340 -5.92 -14.43 -11.16
N LEU A 341 -6.53 -13.73 -10.21
CA LEU A 341 -6.47 -14.04 -8.78
C LEU A 341 -7.87 -14.27 -8.22
N LEU A 342 -8.05 -15.41 -7.54
CA LEU A 342 -9.23 -15.71 -6.74
C LEU A 342 -8.85 -15.87 -5.27
N VAL A 343 -9.53 -15.13 -4.41
CA VAL A 343 -9.29 -15.11 -2.96
C VAL A 343 -10.54 -15.58 -2.24
N ALA A 344 -10.43 -16.56 -1.35
CA ALA A 344 -11.49 -16.87 -0.41
C ALA A 344 -11.45 -15.94 0.80
N GLU A 345 -12.62 -15.56 1.27
CA GLU A 345 -12.85 -14.84 2.51
C GLU A 345 -13.46 -15.81 3.52
N PRO A 346 -12.62 -16.59 4.25
CA PRO A 346 -13.10 -17.73 5.03
C PRO A 346 -14.03 -17.34 6.18
N ASP A 347 -13.95 -16.09 6.68
CA ASP A 347 -14.79 -15.58 7.76
C ASP A 347 -16.17 -15.10 7.28
N SER A 348 -16.27 -14.57 6.06
CA SER A 348 -17.52 -14.04 5.50
C SER A 348 -18.22 -14.99 4.51
N GLY A 349 -17.57 -16.09 4.12
CA GLY A 349 -18.11 -17.03 3.15
C GLY A 349 -18.23 -16.43 1.75
N GLN A 350 -17.21 -15.69 1.31
CA GLN A 350 -17.17 -15.06 0.00
C GLN A 350 -15.94 -15.46 -0.81
N LEU A 351 -16.02 -15.27 -2.13
CA LEU A 351 -14.90 -15.31 -3.05
C LEU A 351 -14.74 -13.94 -3.69
N THR A 352 -13.54 -13.37 -3.61
CA THR A 352 -13.17 -12.11 -4.26
C THR A 352 -12.35 -12.43 -5.51
N LEU A 353 -12.88 -12.05 -6.67
CA LEU A 353 -12.27 -12.25 -7.99
C LEU A 353 -11.59 -10.97 -8.46
N PHE A 354 -10.32 -11.09 -8.86
CA PHE A 354 -9.54 -10.06 -9.54
C PHE A 354 -9.15 -10.58 -10.93
N LEU A 355 -9.79 -10.06 -11.98
CA LEU A 355 -9.43 -10.43 -13.36
C LEU A 355 -8.29 -9.57 -13.88
N GLN A 356 -7.28 -10.21 -14.45
CA GLN A 356 -6.20 -9.53 -15.14
C GLN A 356 -6.71 -8.86 -16.42
N GLN A 357 -6.21 -7.66 -16.68
CA GLN A 357 -6.41 -6.94 -17.92
C GLN A 357 -5.23 -7.17 -18.88
N PRO A 358 -5.40 -6.95 -20.19
CA PRO A 358 -4.32 -7.16 -21.17
C PRO A 358 -3.05 -6.34 -20.92
N ASP A 359 -3.13 -5.25 -20.16
CA ASP A 359 -1.99 -4.41 -19.77
C ASP A 359 -1.26 -4.91 -18.51
N GLY A 360 -1.76 -5.98 -17.86
CA GLY A 360 -1.19 -6.59 -16.66
C GLY A 360 -1.77 -6.04 -15.35
N THR A 361 -2.65 -5.03 -15.41
CA THR A 361 -3.39 -4.54 -14.24
C THR A 361 -4.53 -5.49 -13.87
N PHE A 362 -5.16 -5.28 -12.71
CA PHE A 362 -6.36 -6.01 -12.30
C PHE A 362 -7.59 -5.10 -12.34
N SER A 363 -8.69 -5.66 -12.81
CA SER A 363 -10.01 -5.02 -12.72
C SER A 363 -10.48 -4.89 -11.27
N ALA A 364 -11.56 -4.11 -11.10
CA ALA A 364 -12.30 -4.02 -9.84
C ALA A 364 -12.54 -5.40 -9.22
N PRO A 365 -12.29 -5.57 -7.91
CA PRO A 365 -12.66 -6.80 -7.24
C PRO A 365 -14.17 -7.02 -7.33
N ARG A 366 -14.56 -8.26 -7.57
CA ARG A 366 -15.96 -8.68 -7.47
C ARG A 366 -16.10 -9.79 -6.46
N SER A 367 -16.99 -9.58 -5.49
CA SER A 367 -17.25 -10.55 -4.43
C SER A 367 -18.51 -11.36 -4.71
N PHE A 368 -18.43 -12.67 -4.51
CA PHE A 368 -19.53 -13.61 -4.69
C PHE A 368 -19.73 -14.47 -3.44
N PRO A 369 -20.98 -14.74 -3.03
CA PRO A 369 -21.25 -15.69 -1.94
C PRO A 369 -20.73 -17.10 -2.25
N SER A 370 -20.21 -17.78 -1.24
CA SER A 370 -19.62 -19.11 -1.34
C SER A 370 -19.67 -19.86 0.00
N LEU A 371 -18.92 -20.95 0.12
CA LEU A 371 -18.75 -21.69 1.38
C LEU A 371 -17.88 -20.87 2.36
N SER A 372 -18.18 -20.98 3.65
CA SER A 372 -17.32 -20.50 4.73
C SER A 372 -16.10 -21.40 4.92
N GLY A 373 -15.04 -20.89 5.53
CA GLY A 373 -13.87 -21.69 5.92
C GLY A 373 -13.11 -22.35 4.76
N ILE A 374 -13.20 -21.82 3.53
CA ILE A 374 -12.46 -22.34 2.37
C ILE A 374 -10.96 -22.19 2.62
N SER A 375 -10.26 -23.32 2.70
CA SER A 375 -8.82 -23.36 3.00
C SER A 375 -7.95 -23.67 1.78
N GLU A 376 -8.54 -24.20 0.70
CA GLU A 376 -7.83 -24.60 -0.52
C GLU A 376 -8.74 -24.39 -1.74
N ILE A 377 -8.15 -23.94 -2.84
CA ILE A 377 -8.82 -23.75 -4.14
C ILE A 377 -7.98 -24.46 -5.19
N ALA A 378 -8.64 -25.21 -6.08
CA ALA A 378 -8.00 -25.80 -7.25
C ALA A 378 -8.76 -25.39 -8.52
N VAL A 379 -8.05 -25.25 -9.64
CA VAL A 379 -8.62 -24.84 -10.92
C VAL A 379 -8.14 -25.78 -12.02
N ALA A 380 -9.06 -26.31 -12.81
CA ALA A 380 -8.76 -27.15 -13.97
C ALA A 380 -9.95 -27.19 -14.94
N ASP A 381 -9.71 -27.37 -16.24
CA ASP A 381 -10.75 -27.74 -17.21
C ASP A 381 -11.14 -29.21 -16.97
N TRP A 382 -12.03 -29.45 -16.01
CA TRP A 382 -12.28 -30.78 -15.47
C TRP A 382 -13.02 -31.67 -16.46
N ASN A 383 -13.93 -31.07 -17.23
CA ASN A 383 -14.75 -31.77 -18.21
C ASN A 383 -14.14 -31.79 -19.63
N GLY A 384 -13.09 -30.99 -19.90
CA GLY A 384 -12.41 -30.88 -21.18
C GLY A 384 -13.14 -30.01 -22.20
N ASP A 385 -13.93 -29.02 -21.77
CA ASP A 385 -14.69 -28.10 -22.63
C ASP A 385 -13.97 -26.78 -22.93
N GLY A 386 -12.75 -26.62 -22.41
CA GLY A 386 -11.93 -25.43 -22.55
C GLY A 386 -12.25 -24.33 -21.54
N LYS A 387 -13.15 -24.57 -20.57
CA LYS A 387 -13.49 -23.60 -19.51
C LYS A 387 -12.99 -24.11 -18.16
N PRO A 388 -12.30 -23.28 -17.38
CA PRO A 388 -11.84 -23.68 -16.05
C PRO A 388 -13.00 -23.91 -15.07
N ASP A 389 -12.99 -25.06 -14.40
CA ASP A 389 -13.79 -25.35 -13.21
C ASP A 389 -12.99 -25.00 -11.95
N ILE A 390 -13.66 -24.42 -10.97
CA ILE A 390 -13.11 -23.93 -9.70
C ILE A 390 -13.61 -24.84 -8.57
N PHE A 391 -12.69 -25.49 -7.89
CA PHE A 391 -12.98 -26.38 -6.76
C PHE A 391 -12.62 -25.71 -5.45
N LEU A 392 -13.50 -25.84 -4.47
CA LEU A 392 -13.44 -25.15 -3.19
C LEU A 392 -13.50 -26.19 -2.08
N LEU A 393 -12.44 -26.29 -1.27
CA LEU A 393 -12.41 -27.20 -0.13
C LEU A 393 -12.68 -26.43 1.15
N SER A 394 -13.80 -26.77 1.82
CA SER A 394 -14.18 -26.23 3.13
C SER A 394 -14.16 -27.33 4.20
N PRO A 395 -13.10 -27.40 5.02
CA PRO A 395 -13.05 -28.33 6.15
C PRO A 395 -14.01 -27.96 7.28
N GLU A 396 -14.44 -26.69 7.35
CA GLU A 396 -15.38 -26.15 8.34
C GLU A 396 -16.81 -26.63 8.04
N GLU A 397 -17.25 -26.51 6.79
CA GLU A 397 -18.55 -27.03 6.34
C GLU A 397 -18.53 -28.52 6.01
N ARG A 398 -17.33 -29.13 5.98
CA ARG A 398 -17.08 -30.53 5.60
C ARG A 398 -17.52 -30.83 4.17
N GLN A 399 -17.27 -29.89 3.26
CA GLN A 399 -17.74 -29.96 1.87
C GLN A 399 -16.61 -29.66 0.88
N VAL A 400 -16.77 -30.21 -0.32
CA VAL A 400 -16.03 -29.76 -1.51
C VAL A 400 -17.07 -29.24 -2.50
N GLY A 401 -16.95 -27.97 -2.87
CA GLY A 401 -17.80 -27.32 -3.86
C GLY A 401 -17.10 -27.23 -5.22
N VAL A 402 -17.88 -27.20 -6.31
CA VAL A 402 -17.42 -26.87 -7.66
C VAL A 402 -18.26 -25.75 -8.23
N THR A 403 -17.61 -24.77 -8.82
CA THR A 403 -18.24 -23.65 -9.52
C THR A 403 -17.41 -23.29 -10.75
N ARG A 404 -17.84 -22.30 -11.52
CA ARG A 404 -17.10 -21.77 -12.67
C ARG A 404 -17.38 -20.29 -12.84
N LEU A 405 -16.50 -19.58 -13.54
CA LEU A 405 -16.79 -18.22 -13.98
C LEU A 405 -17.71 -18.26 -15.21
N GLU A 406 -18.90 -17.67 -15.09
CA GLU A 406 -19.82 -17.53 -16.22
C GLU A 406 -19.39 -16.39 -17.15
N ALA A 407 -19.88 -16.43 -18.40
CA ALA A 407 -19.55 -15.41 -19.42
C ALA A 407 -20.02 -13.98 -19.06
N ASN A 408 -21.01 -13.85 -18.16
CA ASN A 408 -21.45 -12.57 -17.60
C ASN A 408 -20.52 -12.07 -16.46
N GLY A 409 -19.45 -12.83 -16.14
CA GLY A 409 -18.50 -12.55 -15.07
C GLY A 409 -18.99 -12.90 -13.66
N ARG A 410 -20.08 -13.67 -13.52
CA ARG A 410 -20.60 -14.15 -12.24
C ARG A 410 -19.95 -15.48 -11.86
N ILE A 411 -19.63 -15.64 -10.58
CA ILE A 411 -19.39 -16.96 -9.97
C ILE A 411 -20.68 -17.37 -9.24
N PRO A 412 -21.41 -18.41 -9.69
CA PRO A 412 -22.57 -18.92 -8.96
C PRO A 412 -22.12 -19.63 -7.68
N PHE A 413 -23.06 -19.77 -6.73
CA PHE A 413 -22.82 -20.55 -5.52
C PHE A 413 -22.43 -21.99 -5.92
N PRO A 414 -21.40 -22.58 -5.27
CA PRO A 414 -20.84 -23.85 -5.72
C PRO A 414 -21.84 -25.01 -5.59
N GLU A 415 -21.82 -25.89 -6.58
CA GLU A 415 -22.45 -27.21 -6.49
C GLU A 415 -21.63 -28.10 -5.56
N ILE A 416 -22.29 -28.73 -4.60
CA ILE A 416 -21.59 -29.59 -3.64
C ILE A 416 -21.29 -30.94 -4.28
N LEU A 417 -20.02 -31.34 -4.26
CA LEU A 417 -19.62 -32.70 -4.60
C LEU A 417 -19.91 -33.63 -3.42
N PRO A 418 -20.74 -34.68 -3.59
CA PRO A 418 -20.88 -35.72 -2.57
C PRO A 418 -19.51 -36.29 -2.17
N LEU A 419 -19.23 -36.22 -0.87
CA LEU A 419 -18.02 -36.72 -0.25
C LEU A 419 -18.39 -37.34 1.10
N GLU A 420 -17.86 -38.52 1.38
CA GLU A 420 -17.99 -39.14 2.70
C GLU A 420 -16.82 -38.70 3.58
N GLY A 421 -17.13 -38.21 4.79
CA GLY A 421 -16.13 -37.75 5.75
C GLY A 421 -15.74 -36.27 5.61
N ARG A 422 -14.80 -35.82 6.43
CA ARG A 422 -14.29 -34.45 6.43
C ARG A 422 -13.16 -34.32 5.41
N PRO A 423 -13.26 -33.42 4.40
CA PRO A 423 -12.17 -33.16 3.47
C PRO A 423 -10.97 -32.54 4.21
N LEU A 424 -9.78 -33.05 3.91
CA LEU A 424 -8.52 -32.60 4.48
C LEU A 424 -7.58 -31.96 3.47
N GLY A 425 -7.74 -32.29 2.19
CA GLY A 425 -7.07 -31.61 1.10
C GLY A 425 -7.58 -32.07 -0.27
N LEU A 426 -7.34 -31.26 -1.27
CA LEU A 426 -7.85 -31.38 -2.63
C LEU A 426 -6.76 -31.00 -3.65
N VAL A 427 -6.61 -31.82 -4.69
CA VAL A 427 -5.89 -31.43 -5.90
C VAL A 427 -6.66 -31.89 -7.14
N VAL A 428 -6.60 -31.13 -8.22
CA VAL A 428 -7.25 -31.48 -9.49
C VAL A 428 -6.24 -31.37 -10.61
N GLY A 429 -6.11 -32.43 -11.40
CA GLY A 429 -5.19 -32.45 -12.53
C GLY A 429 -5.21 -33.76 -13.30
N ALA A 430 -4.54 -33.80 -14.44
CA ALA A 430 -4.44 -34.99 -15.27
C ALA A 430 -3.46 -35.99 -14.64
N LEU A 431 -3.88 -37.26 -14.51
CA LEU A 431 -3.04 -38.33 -13.97
C LEU A 431 -2.02 -38.90 -14.97
N GLN A 432 -2.15 -38.54 -16.24
CA GLN A 432 -1.20 -38.89 -17.28
C GLN A 432 -1.33 -37.85 -18.41
N PRO A 433 -0.27 -37.63 -19.21
CA PRO A 433 -0.31 -36.69 -20.32
C PRO A 433 -1.51 -36.93 -21.25
N GLY A 434 -2.27 -35.87 -21.54
CA GLY A 434 -3.44 -35.90 -22.42
C GLY A 434 -4.73 -36.49 -21.83
N ALA A 435 -4.73 -36.95 -20.57
CA ALA A 435 -5.97 -37.36 -19.91
C ALA A 435 -6.77 -36.14 -19.39
N LYS A 436 -8.09 -36.29 -19.29
CA LYS A 436 -8.93 -35.31 -18.59
C LYS A 436 -8.53 -35.22 -17.10
N PRO A 437 -8.61 -34.03 -16.48
CA PRO A 437 -8.32 -33.90 -15.06
C PRO A 437 -9.21 -34.77 -14.17
N THR A 438 -8.66 -35.21 -13.04
CA THR A 438 -9.36 -35.95 -12.00
C THR A 438 -9.18 -35.20 -10.69
N ALA A 439 -10.25 -35.05 -9.90
CA ALA A 439 -10.19 -34.49 -8.57
C ALA A 439 -9.78 -35.57 -7.58
N LEU A 440 -8.71 -35.34 -6.83
CA LEU A 440 -8.19 -36.21 -5.79
C LEU A 440 -8.41 -35.53 -4.44
N ILE A 441 -9.22 -36.17 -3.59
CA ILE A 441 -9.61 -35.62 -2.28
C ILE A 441 -9.19 -36.62 -1.20
N ILE A 442 -8.43 -36.15 -0.22
CA ILE A 442 -8.16 -36.92 1.00
C ILE A 442 -9.22 -36.54 2.04
N ALA A 443 -9.96 -37.52 2.55
CA ALA A 443 -10.99 -37.32 3.57
C ALA A 443 -10.72 -38.17 4.82
N ASP A 444 -11.14 -37.64 5.98
CA ASP A 444 -11.23 -38.37 7.25
C ASP A 444 -12.65 -38.87 7.47
N LEU A 445 -12.81 -40.18 7.62
CA LEU A 445 -14.05 -40.82 8.02
C LEU A 445 -13.78 -41.66 9.28
N ASP A 446 -14.30 -41.20 10.41
CA ASP A 446 -14.14 -41.83 11.73
C ASP A 446 -12.67 -42.14 12.08
N GLY A 447 -11.77 -41.19 11.81
CA GLY A 447 -10.34 -41.32 12.10
C GLY A 447 -9.57 -42.18 11.09
N LYS A 448 -10.20 -42.64 10.00
CA LYS A 448 -9.55 -43.37 8.89
C LYS A 448 -9.44 -42.45 7.68
N ARG A 449 -8.35 -42.60 6.92
CA ARG A 449 -8.08 -41.80 5.73
C ARG A 449 -8.52 -42.52 4.47
N PHE A 450 -9.17 -41.80 3.58
CA PHE A 450 -9.58 -42.28 2.26
C PHE A 450 -9.14 -41.29 1.19
N LEU A 451 -8.66 -41.82 0.08
CA LEU A 451 -8.42 -41.07 -1.15
C LEU A 451 -9.59 -41.31 -2.10
N HIS A 452 -10.27 -40.24 -2.48
CA HIS A 452 -11.35 -40.25 -3.46
C HIS A 452 -10.86 -39.66 -4.77
N LEU A 453 -10.91 -40.44 -5.85
CA LEU A 453 -10.69 -39.99 -7.21
C LEU A 453 -12.04 -39.76 -7.86
N ARG A 454 -12.29 -38.56 -8.36
CA ARG A 454 -13.54 -38.19 -9.00
C ARG A 454 -13.32 -37.56 -10.37
N THR A 455 -13.97 -38.13 -11.39
CA THR A 455 -13.98 -37.60 -12.75
C THR A 455 -15.22 -36.73 -12.98
N ALA A 456 -15.16 -35.85 -13.99
CA ALA A 456 -16.25 -34.91 -14.31
C ALA A 456 -17.57 -35.60 -14.70
N ASP A 457 -17.53 -36.84 -15.18
CA ASP A 457 -18.72 -37.66 -15.46
C ASP A 457 -19.35 -38.29 -14.20
N GLY A 458 -18.86 -37.93 -13.01
CA GLY A 458 -19.41 -38.33 -11.72
C GLY A 458 -18.92 -39.70 -11.21
N LYS A 459 -18.03 -40.39 -11.93
CA LYS A 459 -17.46 -41.64 -11.42
C LYS A 459 -16.53 -41.36 -10.25
N VAL A 460 -16.66 -42.16 -9.20
CA VAL A 460 -15.85 -42.09 -7.99
C VAL A 460 -15.13 -43.42 -7.78
N LYS A 461 -13.83 -43.36 -7.54
CA LYS A 461 -13.03 -44.48 -7.05
C LYS A 461 -12.50 -44.11 -5.67
N THR A 462 -12.76 -44.96 -4.68
CA THR A 462 -12.29 -44.75 -3.30
C THR A 462 -11.21 -45.76 -2.96
N GLN A 463 -10.08 -45.27 -2.45
CA GLN A 463 -8.99 -46.09 -1.93
C GLN A 463 -8.86 -45.82 -0.42
N LYS A 464 -8.95 -46.87 0.40
CA LYS A 464 -8.61 -46.78 1.82
C LYS A 464 -7.09 -46.59 1.94
N LEU A 465 -6.66 -45.57 2.67
CA LEU A 465 -5.25 -45.32 2.94
C LEU A 465 -4.80 -46.05 4.23
N SER A 466 -3.49 -46.13 4.44
CA SER A 466 -2.88 -46.79 5.59
C SER A 466 -3.51 -46.34 6.92
N ASP A 467 -3.78 -47.30 7.81
CA ASP A 467 -4.30 -47.00 9.15
C ASP A 467 -3.32 -46.18 10.00
N THR A 468 -2.04 -46.10 9.62
CA THR A 468 -1.01 -45.24 10.25
C THR A 468 -1.06 -43.79 9.78
N PHE A 469 -1.77 -43.47 8.70
CA PHE A 469 -1.92 -42.10 8.23
C PHE A 469 -2.97 -41.38 9.09
N LYS A 470 -2.51 -40.60 10.08
CA LYS A 470 -3.38 -39.88 11.03
C LYS A 470 -3.24 -38.36 11.00
N SER A 471 -2.15 -37.85 10.43
CA SER A 471 -1.87 -36.41 10.40
C SER A 471 -2.59 -35.70 9.26
N ASN A 472 -2.79 -34.39 9.42
CA ASN A 472 -3.50 -33.59 8.43
C ASN A 472 -2.51 -33.01 7.41
N PRO A 473 -2.76 -33.16 6.11
CA PRO A 473 -1.93 -32.56 5.08
C PRO A 473 -1.96 -31.03 5.12
N THR A 474 -0.83 -30.41 4.77
CA THR A 474 -0.75 -28.97 4.48
C THR A 474 -0.88 -28.65 3.01
N SER A 475 -0.40 -29.54 2.15
CA SER A 475 -0.42 -29.35 0.70
C SER A 475 -0.51 -30.71 0.01
N LEU A 476 -1.26 -30.72 -1.08
CA LEU A 476 -1.36 -31.82 -2.03
C LEU A 476 -0.94 -31.32 -3.40
N ALA A 477 -0.20 -32.12 -4.14
CA ALA A 477 0.19 -31.79 -5.49
C ALA A 477 0.30 -33.04 -6.35
N LEU A 478 -0.02 -32.89 -7.63
CA LEU A 478 0.23 -33.90 -8.65
C LEU A 478 1.59 -33.62 -9.29
N HIS A 479 2.49 -34.60 -9.24
CA HIS A 479 3.83 -34.49 -9.80
C HIS A 479 4.39 -35.88 -10.09
N ASP A 480 5.01 -36.06 -11.25
CA ASP A 480 5.74 -37.28 -11.63
C ASP A 480 7.08 -37.33 -10.88
N VAL A 481 7.06 -37.81 -9.62
CA VAL A 481 8.23 -37.72 -8.73
C VAL A 481 9.28 -38.78 -9.02
N ASP A 482 8.92 -39.87 -9.69
CA ASP A 482 9.86 -40.91 -10.15
C ASP A 482 10.20 -40.83 -11.65
N GLN A 483 9.63 -39.85 -12.36
CA GLN A 483 9.84 -39.56 -13.78
C GLN A 483 9.44 -40.73 -14.71
N ASP A 484 8.38 -41.47 -14.36
CA ASP A 484 7.85 -42.60 -15.14
C ASP A 484 6.78 -42.20 -16.18
N GLY A 485 6.38 -40.93 -16.20
CA GLY A 485 5.38 -40.36 -17.10
C GLY A 485 3.94 -40.38 -16.57
N LEU A 486 3.71 -40.87 -15.35
CA LEU A 486 2.44 -40.81 -14.64
C LEU A 486 2.52 -39.79 -13.50
N ALA A 487 1.40 -39.16 -13.14
CA ALA A 487 1.41 -38.18 -12.06
C ALA A 487 1.19 -38.88 -10.71
N ASP A 488 2.14 -38.74 -9.80
CA ASP A 488 1.99 -39.19 -8.43
C ASP A 488 1.30 -38.12 -7.58
N LEU A 489 0.65 -38.54 -6.49
CA LEU A 489 0.12 -37.62 -5.50
C LEU A 489 1.14 -37.44 -4.35
N VAL A 490 1.72 -36.24 -4.30
CA VAL A 490 2.61 -35.80 -3.22
C VAL A 490 1.78 -35.23 -2.09
N VAL A 491 1.93 -35.79 -0.89
CA VAL A 491 1.24 -35.35 0.33
C VAL A 491 2.27 -34.79 1.31
N LEU A 492 2.19 -33.49 1.55
CA LEU A 492 3.10 -32.77 2.44
C LEU A 492 2.45 -32.57 3.81
N ILE A 493 3.17 -32.96 4.87
CA ILE A 493 2.70 -32.95 6.25
C ILE A 493 3.81 -32.36 7.15
N PRO A 494 3.51 -31.36 7.99
CA PRO A 494 4.45 -30.80 8.96
C PRO A 494 5.07 -31.87 9.86
N TYR A 495 6.40 -31.80 10.03
CA TYR A 495 7.21 -32.64 10.89
C TYR A 495 7.12 -34.16 10.63
N GLU A 496 6.62 -34.57 9.47
CA GLU A 496 6.52 -35.98 9.07
C GLU A 496 7.35 -36.29 7.81
N LYS A 497 7.38 -37.58 7.47
CA LYS A 497 7.89 -38.05 6.19
C LYS A 497 6.99 -37.55 5.06
N VAL A 498 7.58 -37.36 3.88
CA VAL A 498 6.80 -37.05 2.68
C VAL A 498 6.07 -38.32 2.28
N LYS A 499 4.75 -38.26 2.20
CA LYS A 499 3.93 -39.38 1.74
C LYS A 499 3.71 -39.24 0.24
N ILE A 500 4.15 -40.24 -0.51
CA ILE A 500 3.94 -40.34 -1.96
C ILE A 500 2.93 -41.44 -2.20
N LEU A 501 1.81 -41.07 -2.82
CA LEU A 501 0.87 -41.99 -3.42
C LEU A 501 1.30 -42.15 -4.87
N ARG A 502 2.13 -43.16 -5.13
CA ARG A 502 2.76 -43.39 -6.43
C ARG A 502 1.79 -44.10 -7.38
N GLN A 503 1.60 -43.55 -8.57
CA GLN A 503 0.70 -44.11 -9.55
C GLN A 503 1.31 -45.37 -10.15
N VAL A 504 0.55 -46.46 -10.16
CA VAL A 504 0.95 -47.70 -10.83
C VAL A 504 -0.14 -48.10 -11.82
N LYS A 505 0.25 -48.24 -13.09
CA LYS A 505 -0.68 -48.55 -14.17
C LYS A 505 -1.57 -49.76 -13.83
N GLY A 506 -2.89 -49.53 -13.84
CA GLY A 506 -3.90 -50.56 -13.59
C GLY A 506 -4.08 -50.98 -12.12
N LYS A 507 -3.48 -50.26 -11.17
CA LYS A 507 -3.59 -50.53 -9.73
C LYS A 507 -4.09 -49.31 -8.97
N ASP A 508 -4.35 -49.50 -7.68
CA ASP A 508 -4.46 -48.42 -6.71
C ASP A 508 -3.09 -47.76 -6.51
N PHE A 509 -3.08 -46.53 -5.98
CA PHE A 509 -1.84 -45.83 -5.67
C PHE A 509 -1.04 -46.63 -4.64
N GLU A 510 0.26 -46.79 -4.90
CA GLU A 510 1.18 -47.38 -3.94
C GLU A 510 1.55 -46.32 -2.89
N GLU A 511 1.25 -46.59 -1.61
CA GLU A 511 1.59 -45.69 -0.50
C GLU A 511 3.06 -45.86 -0.10
N LEU A 512 3.83 -44.78 -0.21
CA LEU A 512 5.24 -44.71 0.16
C LEU A 512 5.46 -43.59 1.20
N ASP A 513 6.11 -43.91 2.31
CA ASP A 513 6.53 -42.93 3.33
C ASP A 513 8.03 -42.68 3.24
N ILE A 514 8.41 -41.60 2.55
CA ILE A 514 9.80 -41.31 2.20
C ILE A 514 10.37 -40.26 3.15
N ALA A 515 11.50 -40.58 3.78
CA ALA A 515 12.20 -39.61 4.61
C ALA A 515 12.78 -38.49 3.73
N PRO A 516 12.39 -37.22 3.94
CA PRO A 516 12.97 -36.13 3.18
C PRO A 516 14.47 -35.97 3.54
N PRO A 517 15.35 -35.79 2.55
CA PRO A 517 16.78 -35.68 2.81
C PRO A 517 17.03 -34.39 3.60
N GLY A 518 17.61 -34.50 4.81
CA GLY A 518 17.91 -33.35 5.68
C GLY A 518 17.04 -33.26 6.94
N GLY A 519 16.07 -34.16 7.06
CA GLY A 519 15.14 -34.25 8.17
C GLY A 519 13.75 -33.77 7.79
N VAL A 520 12.79 -33.99 8.69
CA VAL A 520 11.39 -33.59 8.51
C VAL A 520 11.25 -32.07 8.38
N VAL A 521 10.23 -31.62 7.67
CA VAL A 521 10.01 -30.21 7.31
C VAL A 521 8.90 -29.61 8.17
N GLU A 522 9.15 -28.47 8.79
CA GLU A 522 8.17 -27.78 9.64
C GLU A 522 6.98 -27.21 8.85
N GLN A 523 7.24 -26.48 7.76
CA GLN A 523 6.20 -25.91 6.89
C GLN A 523 6.46 -26.36 5.46
N PRO A 524 6.08 -27.59 5.09
CA PRO A 524 6.35 -28.08 3.76
C PRO A 524 5.40 -27.43 2.74
N TRP A 525 5.99 -26.99 1.65
CA TRP A 525 5.34 -26.39 0.49
C TRP A 525 5.72 -27.18 -0.76
N PHE A 526 4.78 -27.35 -1.69
CA PHE A 526 5.08 -28.00 -2.97
C PHE A 526 5.68 -26.99 -3.94
N SER A 527 6.86 -27.30 -4.44
CA SER A 527 7.45 -26.62 -5.59
C SER A 527 8.16 -27.63 -6.46
N ALA A 528 8.16 -27.39 -7.77
CA ALA A 528 8.91 -28.19 -8.72
C ALA A 528 9.61 -27.28 -9.74
N ALA A 529 10.83 -27.63 -10.11
CA ALA A 529 11.58 -26.94 -11.15
C ALA A 529 12.60 -27.88 -11.76
N ASP A 530 12.84 -27.73 -13.06
CA ASP A 530 14.00 -28.34 -13.71
C ASP A 530 15.25 -27.61 -13.22
N VAL A 531 15.88 -28.14 -12.17
CA VAL A 531 17.05 -27.49 -11.57
C VAL A 531 18.32 -27.92 -12.25
N ASP A 532 18.36 -29.09 -12.89
CA ASP A 532 19.56 -29.66 -13.49
C ASP A 532 19.68 -29.44 -15.01
N ALA A 533 18.65 -28.83 -15.62
CA ALA A 533 18.51 -28.50 -17.03
C ALA A 533 18.35 -29.73 -17.94
N ASP A 534 17.85 -30.85 -17.42
CA ASP A 534 17.56 -32.07 -18.17
C ASP A 534 16.19 -32.09 -18.87
N GLY A 535 15.38 -31.05 -18.64
CA GLY A 535 14.05 -30.88 -19.20
C GLY A 535 12.93 -31.53 -18.38
N LYS A 536 13.24 -32.12 -17.23
CA LYS A 536 12.27 -32.71 -16.31
C LYS A 536 12.31 -31.97 -14.97
N PRO A 537 11.15 -31.57 -14.43
CA PRO A 537 11.14 -30.88 -13.14
C PRO A 537 11.43 -31.84 -11.99
N GLU A 538 12.32 -31.45 -11.07
CA GLU A 538 12.52 -32.08 -9.77
C GLU A 538 11.56 -31.53 -8.72
N LEU A 539 11.23 -32.34 -7.72
CA LEU A 539 10.56 -31.88 -6.51
C LEU A 539 11.54 -31.06 -5.66
N LEU A 540 11.15 -29.84 -5.28
CA LEU A 540 11.92 -28.96 -4.43
C LEU A 540 11.44 -29.06 -2.99
N LEU A 541 12.33 -29.46 -2.09
CA LEU A 541 12.07 -29.54 -0.65
C LEU A 541 12.84 -28.45 0.08
N ALA A 542 12.13 -27.40 0.50
CA ALA A 542 12.67 -26.32 1.31
C ALA A 542 12.86 -26.77 2.76
N GLN A 543 14.07 -26.57 3.31
CA GLN A 543 14.43 -27.00 4.65
C GLN A 543 15.52 -26.11 5.26
N LYS A 544 15.28 -25.62 6.48
CA LYS A 544 16.29 -24.82 7.21
C LYS A 544 16.76 -23.67 6.31
N ASN A 545 18.06 -23.60 6.03
CA ASN A 545 18.67 -22.57 5.21
C ASN A 545 18.95 -23.02 3.75
N PHE A 546 18.32 -24.09 3.25
CA PHE A 546 18.54 -24.57 1.88
C PHE A 546 17.27 -25.15 1.24
N VAL A 547 17.35 -25.43 -0.06
CA VAL A 547 16.37 -26.22 -0.83
C VAL A 547 17.11 -27.38 -1.46
N ARG A 548 16.51 -28.57 -1.43
CA ARG A 548 17.01 -29.73 -2.17
C ARG A 548 16.08 -30.08 -3.31
N ALA A 549 16.65 -30.27 -4.47
CA ALA A 549 15.97 -30.88 -5.59
C ALA A 549 16.12 -32.39 -5.49
N VAL A 550 15.00 -33.11 -5.51
CA VAL A 550 14.97 -34.55 -5.28
C VAL A 550 14.21 -35.29 -6.36
N LEU A 551 14.67 -36.51 -6.63
CA LEU A 551 14.04 -37.49 -7.52
C LEU A 551 13.74 -38.75 -6.71
N LEU A 552 12.54 -39.30 -6.83
CA LEU A 552 12.18 -40.57 -6.20
C LEU A 552 12.78 -41.73 -7.02
N GLN A 553 13.58 -42.58 -6.38
CA GLN A 553 14.20 -43.74 -7.03
C GLN A 553 14.15 -45.00 -6.17
N PRO A 554 14.05 -46.19 -6.81
CA PRO A 554 14.13 -47.45 -6.11
C PRO A 554 15.59 -47.76 -5.71
N GLU A 555 15.80 -48.30 -4.51
CA GLU A 555 17.10 -48.82 -4.11
C GLU A 555 17.49 -50.03 -4.99
N PRO A 556 18.77 -50.15 -5.40
CA PRO A 556 19.25 -51.32 -6.13
C PRO A 556 19.01 -52.60 -5.33
N LYS A 557 18.20 -53.52 -5.88
CA LYS A 557 18.00 -54.84 -5.26
C LYS A 557 19.18 -55.78 -5.59
N PRO A 558 19.71 -56.53 -4.60
CA PRO A 558 20.59 -57.65 -4.88
C PRO A 558 19.89 -58.67 -5.80
N ALA A 559 20.62 -59.20 -6.77
CA ALA A 559 20.09 -60.18 -7.72
C ALA A 559 19.49 -61.40 -6.98
N GLY A 560 18.21 -61.69 -7.24
CA GLY A 560 17.48 -62.80 -6.61
C GLY A 560 16.68 -62.44 -5.34
N SER A 561 16.69 -61.17 -4.88
CA SER A 561 15.89 -60.75 -3.73
C SER A 561 14.39 -60.65 -4.04
N THR A 562 13.55 -61.23 -3.17
CA THR A 562 12.07 -61.15 -3.23
C THR A 562 11.50 -60.02 -2.35
N ASN A 563 12.35 -59.24 -1.68
CA ASN A 563 11.90 -58.17 -0.79
C ASN A 563 11.16 -57.08 -1.56
N LYS A 564 10.25 -56.36 -0.88
CA LYS A 564 9.60 -55.17 -1.41
C LYS A 564 10.66 -54.14 -1.83
N THR A 565 10.36 -53.39 -2.90
CA THR A 565 11.22 -52.30 -3.36
C THR A 565 11.24 -51.22 -2.30
N VAL A 566 12.44 -50.87 -1.83
CA VAL A 566 12.63 -49.70 -0.97
C VAL A 566 12.84 -48.50 -1.89
N TRP A 567 12.18 -47.40 -1.57
CA TRP A 567 12.24 -46.16 -2.34
C TRP A 567 12.87 -45.06 -1.49
N ASN A 568 13.67 -44.19 -2.10
CA ASN A 568 14.28 -43.04 -1.45
C ASN A 568 14.34 -41.84 -2.39
N PHE A 569 14.53 -40.66 -1.81
CA PHE A 569 14.89 -39.46 -2.56
C PHE A 569 16.40 -39.44 -2.87
N LEU A 570 16.74 -39.47 -4.16
CA LEU A 570 18.04 -39.07 -4.65
C LEU A 570 18.10 -37.54 -4.69
N VAL A 571 19.08 -36.94 -4.02
CA VAL A 571 19.33 -35.49 -4.11
C VAL A 571 20.08 -35.21 -5.42
N LYS A 572 19.42 -34.50 -6.34
CA LYS A 572 20.03 -34.03 -7.59
C LYS A 572 20.91 -32.80 -7.38
N ASP A 573 20.44 -31.87 -6.54
CA ASP A 573 21.15 -30.63 -6.25
C ASP A 573 20.73 -30.06 -4.87
N GLN A 574 21.56 -29.18 -4.31
CA GLN A 574 21.27 -28.41 -3.10
C GLN A 574 21.57 -26.93 -3.32
N ILE A 575 20.55 -26.10 -3.11
CA ILE A 575 20.62 -24.65 -3.24
C ILE A 575 20.56 -24.03 -1.84
N ASN A 576 21.62 -23.33 -1.46
CA ASN A 576 21.67 -22.67 -0.15
C ASN A 576 21.03 -21.27 -0.24
N GLY A 577 20.34 -20.88 0.83
CA GLY A 577 19.95 -19.50 1.08
C GLY A 577 21.16 -18.59 1.33
N SER A 578 20.89 -17.31 1.56
CA SER A 578 21.93 -16.29 1.65
C SER A 578 22.74 -16.29 2.95
N ALA A 579 22.27 -16.97 4.01
CA ALA A 579 22.95 -17.05 5.30
C ALA A 579 22.65 -18.34 6.08
N ASN A 580 23.47 -18.65 7.08
CA ASN A 580 23.30 -19.84 7.94
C ASN A 580 22.01 -19.83 8.79
N HIS A 581 21.49 -18.64 9.11
CA HIS A 581 20.24 -18.47 9.86
C HIS A 581 19.03 -18.20 8.95
N SER A 582 19.15 -18.45 7.64
CA SER A 582 18.01 -18.37 6.72
C SER A 582 16.98 -19.45 7.05
N ARG A 583 15.69 -19.15 6.87
CA ARG A 583 14.62 -20.15 6.94
C ARG A 583 13.82 -20.14 5.64
N ILE A 584 14.21 -21.00 4.72
CA ILE A 584 13.57 -21.11 3.41
C ILE A 584 12.27 -21.91 3.54
N VAL A 585 11.16 -21.31 3.11
CA VAL A 585 9.81 -21.90 3.20
C VAL A 585 9.17 -22.18 1.85
N ALA A 586 9.61 -21.48 0.79
CA ALA A 586 9.13 -21.72 -0.57
C ALA A 586 10.24 -21.43 -1.60
N ALA A 587 10.08 -22.00 -2.79
CA ALA A 587 10.94 -21.75 -3.94
C ALA A 587 10.10 -21.70 -5.21
N ALA A 588 10.59 -21.02 -6.24
CA ALA A 588 9.98 -21.03 -7.56
C ALA A 588 11.01 -20.64 -8.62
N SER A 589 10.90 -21.25 -9.81
CA SER A 589 11.74 -20.91 -10.96
C SER A 589 11.01 -19.95 -11.91
N VAL A 590 11.77 -19.02 -12.48
CA VAL A 590 11.32 -18.11 -13.53
C VAL A 590 12.26 -18.24 -14.73
N PRO A 591 11.74 -18.43 -15.97
CA PRO A 591 12.57 -18.47 -17.16
C PRO A 591 13.40 -17.18 -17.36
N ASN A 592 14.66 -17.32 -17.76
CA ASN A 592 15.61 -16.21 -17.93
C ASN A 592 16.35 -16.30 -19.27
N GLY A 593 15.76 -15.73 -20.33
CA GLY A 593 16.45 -15.33 -21.55
C GLY A 593 17.04 -16.43 -22.46
N GLY A 594 16.82 -17.72 -22.19
CA GLY A 594 17.23 -18.82 -23.09
C GLY A 594 16.65 -20.18 -22.71
N PRO A 595 16.69 -21.18 -23.62
CA PRO A 595 16.29 -22.54 -23.32
C PRO A 595 17.14 -23.12 -22.19
N ASN A 596 16.48 -23.69 -21.18
CA ASN A 596 17.08 -24.26 -19.96
C ASN A 596 17.87 -23.27 -19.09
N LYS A 597 17.58 -21.96 -19.19
CA LYS A 597 18.06 -20.96 -18.25
C LYS A 597 16.91 -20.50 -17.37
N SER A 598 16.97 -20.86 -16.10
CA SER A 598 15.99 -20.48 -15.09
C SER A 598 16.70 -19.80 -13.93
N SER A 599 16.12 -18.70 -13.47
CA SER A 599 16.46 -18.10 -12.19
C SER A 599 15.61 -18.76 -11.10
N LEU A 600 16.23 -19.11 -9.98
CA LEU A 600 15.53 -19.73 -8.85
C LEU A 600 15.38 -18.70 -7.73
N PHE A 601 14.16 -18.48 -7.28
CA PHE A 601 13.85 -17.61 -6.17
C PHE A 601 13.53 -18.44 -4.92
N LEU A 602 14.09 -18.05 -3.78
CA LEU A 602 13.88 -18.69 -2.47
C LEU A 602 13.24 -17.69 -1.50
N LEU A 603 12.12 -18.06 -0.92
CA LEU A 603 11.42 -17.26 0.08
C LEU A 603 11.97 -17.55 1.48
N ASP A 604 12.62 -16.57 2.09
CA ASP A 604 13.18 -16.66 3.45
C ASP A 604 12.27 -15.97 4.46
N ALA A 605 11.57 -16.79 5.25
CA ALA A 605 10.62 -16.32 6.25
C ALA A 605 11.29 -15.77 7.52
N GLU A 606 12.53 -16.14 7.81
CA GLU A 606 13.25 -15.63 9.00
C GLU A 606 13.86 -14.26 8.70
N ARG A 607 14.54 -14.15 7.55
CA ARG A 607 15.20 -12.90 7.16
C ARG A 607 14.27 -11.90 6.49
N LYS A 608 13.06 -12.33 6.09
CA LYS A 608 12.07 -11.52 5.37
C LYS A 608 12.60 -11.04 4.02
N LEU A 609 13.22 -11.97 3.29
CA LEU A 609 13.89 -11.73 2.03
C LEU A 609 13.41 -12.71 0.96
N LEU A 610 13.46 -12.27 -0.28
CA LEU A 610 13.43 -13.12 -1.45
C LEU A 610 14.85 -13.22 -2.03
N THR A 611 15.41 -14.43 -2.05
CA THR A 611 16.77 -14.69 -2.54
C THR A 611 16.72 -15.15 -3.99
N LEU A 612 17.33 -14.38 -4.90
CA LEU A 612 17.55 -14.77 -6.29
C LEU A 612 18.86 -15.57 -6.39
N SER A 613 18.77 -16.77 -6.94
CA SER A 613 19.89 -17.66 -7.23
C SER A 613 19.95 -18.01 -8.71
N GLU A 614 21.15 -18.05 -9.27
CA GLU A 614 21.43 -18.44 -10.66
C GLU A 614 22.65 -19.35 -10.74
N ARG A 615 22.76 -20.10 -11.85
CA ARG A 615 23.91 -20.97 -12.10
C ARG A 615 25.12 -20.16 -12.56
N ASP A 616 26.27 -20.37 -11.90
CA ASP A 616 27.55 -19.86 -12.36
C ASP A 616 28.08 -20.64 -13.58
N SER A 617 29.25 -20.26 -14.11
CA SER A 617 29.86 -20.93 -15.27
C SER A 617 30.22 -22.39 -15.02
N ALA A 618 30.26 -22.85 -13.76
CA ALA A 618 30.48 -24.24 -13.39
C ALA A 618 29.16 -25.00 -13.17
N GLY A 619 28.00 -24.37 -13.39
CA GLY A 619 26.68 -24.96 -13.19
C GLY A 619 26.20 -24.96 -11.74
N VAL A 620 26.94 -24.30 -10.82
CA VAL A 620 26.60 -24.27 -9.39
C VAL A 620 25.65 -23.11 -9.10
N TRP A 621 24.59 -23.36 -8.34
CA TRP A 621 23.69 -22.30 -7.89
C TRP A 621 24.39 -21.34 -6.93
N ARG A 622 24.38 -20.05 -7.28
CA ARG A 622 24.93 -18.96 -6.48
C ARG A 622 23.85 -17.93 -6.20
N VAL A 623 23.83 -17.45 -4.97
CA VAL A 623 23.04 -16.27 -4.60
C VAL A 623 23.55 -15.07 -5.39
N VAL A 624 22.67 -14.47 -6.18
CA VAL A 624 22.93 -13.27 -6.98
C VAL A 624 22.46 -12.03 -6.22
N ARG A 625 21.28 -12.09 -5.60
CA ARG A 625 20.64 -10.95 -4.93
C ARG A 625 19.72 -11.38 -3.81
N ASN A 626 19.61 -10.53 -2.80
CA ASN A 626 18.54 -10.57 -1.80
C ASN A 626 17.64 -9.35 -2.00
N LEU A 627 16.34 -9.57 -2.11
CA LEU A 627 15.32 -8.53 -2.22
C LEU A 627 14.52 -8.49 -0.92
N PRO A 628 14.35 -7.33 -0.27
CA PRO A 628 13.49 -7.22 0.90
C PRO A 628 12.03 -7.51 0.52
N LEU A 629 11.32 -8.24 1.37
CA LEU A 629 9.89 -8.43 1.20
C LEU A 629 9.13 -7.22 1.78
N PRO A 630 8.13 -6.67 1.06
CA PRO A 630 7.31 -5.57 1.57
C PRO A 630 6.40 -6.02 2.72
N VAL A 631 6.02 -7.31 2.72
CA VAL A 631 5.18 -7.94 3.74
C VAL A 631 5.83 -9.26 4.17
N THR A 632 5.68 -9.61 5.44
CA THR A 632 6.52 -10.64 6.08
C THR A 632 5.82 -11.97 6.30
N ASP A 633 4.53 -12.09 5.96
CA ASP A 633 3.67 -13.25 6.21
C ASP A 633 3.43 -14.11 4.95
N PHE A 634 4.20 -13.89 3.89
CA PHE A 634 4.14 -14.76 2.72
C PHE A 634 4.62 -16.17 3.06
N THR A 635 3.87 -17.16 2.62
CA THR A 635 4.15 -18.59 2.85
C THR A 635 4.32 -19.38 1.56
N THR A 636 3.93 -18.80 0.43
CA THR A 636 3.95 -19.47 -0.87
C THR A 636 4.71 -18.65 -1.89
N LEU A 637 5.24 -19.33 -2.91
CA LEU A 637 5.92 -18.71 -4.04
C LEU A 637 5.64 -19.49 -5.32
N ARG A 638 5.32 -18.78 -6.42
CA ARG A 638 5.11 -19.40 -7.74
C ARG A 638 5.38 -18.41 -8.87
N SER A 639 5.74 -18.92 -10.04
CA SER A 639 5.79 -18.10 -11.25
C SER A 639 4.39 -17.92 -11.86
N ILE A 640 4.14 -16.76 -12.45
CA ILE A 640 2.86 -16.37 -13.07
C ILE A 640 3.11 -15.62 -14.38
N ASN A 641 2.06 -15.53 -15.20
CA ASN A 641 2.07 -14.78 -16.44
C ASN A 641 1.28 -13.48 -16.25
N LEU A 642 1.93 -12.33 -16.38
CA LEU A 642 1.29 -11.01 -16.38
C LEU A 642 1.40 -10.38 -17.77
N ALA A 643 0.26 -10.10 -18.41
CA ALA A 643 0.21 -9.55 -19.79
C ALA A 643 1.05 -10.36 -20.81
N ALA A 644 1.23 -11.65 -20.57
CA ALA A 644 2.11 -12.53 -21.33
C ALA A 644 1.56 -13.95 -21.38
N LYS A 645 2.03 -14.75 -22.33
CA LYS A 645 1.68 -16.17 -22.46
C LYS A 645 2.63 -17.13 -21.74
N GLN A 646 3.75 -16.62 -21.24
CA GLN A 646 4.79 -17.39 -20.57
C GLN A 646 5.13 -16.73 -19.23
N PRO A 647 5.60 -17.50 -18.24
CA PRO A 647 5.89 -16.94 -16.93
C PRO A 647 6.96 -15.86 -17.00
N ASN A 648 6.60 -14.67 -16.53
CA ASN A 648 7.40 -13.45 -16.60
C ASN A 648 7.34 -12.65 -15.29
N SER A 649 6.76 -13.21 -14.23
CA SER A 649 6.60 -12.58 -12.93
C SER A 649 6.53 -13.64 -11.85
N LEU A 650 6.72 -13.21 -10.60
CA LEU A 650 6.78 -14.09 -9.45
C LEU A 650 5.73 -13.66 -8.42
N ALA A 651 4.82 -14.54 -8.06
CA ALA A 651 3.76 -14.27 -7.10
C ALA A 651 4.04 -14.88 -5.73
N CYS A 652 3.74 -14.11 -4.69
CA CYS A 652 3.75 -14.48 -3.28
C CYS A 652 2.32 -14.47 -2.74
N GLN A 653 2.00 -15.40 -1.82
CA GLN A 653 0.71 -15.40 -1.13
C GLN A 653 0.91 -15.55 0.39
N GLY A 654 0.14 -14.78 1.14
CA GLY A 654 0.02 -14.83 2.58
C GLY A 654 -1.46 -14.93 2.97
N ILE A 655 -1.74 -14.89 4.28
CA ILE A 655 -3.13 -14.94 4.76
C ILE A 655 -3.85 -13.61 4.50
N ASN A 656 -3.14 -12.48 4.53
CA ASN A 656 -3.74 -11.14 4.45
C ASN A 656 -3.25 -10.30 3.26
N ALA A 657 -2.41 -10.87 2.41
CA ALA A 657 -1.93 -10.19 1.21
C ALA A 657 -1.58 -11.18 0.09
N ALA A 658 -1.77 -10.74 -1.15
CA ALA A 658 -1.14 -11.31 -2.33
C ALA A 658 -0.12 -10.30 -2.86
N ALA A 659 0.98 -10.75 -3.46
CA ALA A 659 1.91 -9.83 -4.10
C ALA A 659 2.54 -10.45 -5.33
N TRP A 660 3.05 -9.63 -6.23
CA TRP A 660 3.85 -10.07 -7.36
C TRP A 660 5.03 -9.14 -7.63
N LEU A 661 6.13 -9.74 -8.05
CA LEU A 661 7.35 -9.06 -8.47
C LEU A 661 7.30 -8.84 -9.98
N VAL A 662 7.44 -7.58 -10.38
CA VAL A 662 7.37 -7.15 -11.79
C VAL A 662 8.76 -7.16 -12.42
N PHE A 663 8.90 -7.78 -13.60
CA PHE A 663 10.16 -7.85 -14.38
C PHE A 663 10.06 -7.19 -15.77
N ASN A 664 8.90 -6.63 -16.11
CA ASN A 664 8.61 -5.98 -17.39
C ASN A 664 7.71 -4.76 -17.19
N GLY A 665 7.57 -3.92 -18.21
CA GLY A 665 6.76 -2.70 -18.12
C GLY A 665 7.48 -1.59 -17.35
N LEU A 666 6.72 -0.70 -16.74
CA LEU A 666 7.22 0.43 -15.96
C LEU A 666 7.14 0.12 -14.46
N VAL A 667 8.18 0.51 -13.73
CA VAL A 667 8.25 0.45 -12.27
C VAL A 667 8.51 1.85 -11.73
N TRP A 668 8.07 2.08 -10.51
CA TRP A 668 8.29 3.34 -9.82
C TRP A 668 9.68 3.44 -9.18
N ASP A 669 10.20 4.65 -9.14
CA ASP A 669 11.41 5.05 -8.43
C ASP A 669 11.18 6.38 -7.72
N ILE A 670 12.02 6.68 -6.73
CA ILE A 670 12.04 7.96 -6.04
C ILE A 670 13.38 8.65 -6.32
N GLN A 671 13.34 9.84 -6.92
CA GLN A 671 14.53 10.59 -7.29
C GLN A 671 14.71 11.78 -6.35
N GLU A 672 15.92 11.97 -5.83
CA GLU A 672 16.31 13.21 -5.14
C GLU A 672 16.36 14.35 -6.17
N LEU A 673 15.60 15.41 -5.90
CA LEU A 673 15.63 16.64 -6.68
C LEU A 673 16.68 17.60 -6.11
N ASP A 674 16.60 17.85 -4.79
CA ASP A 674 17.60 18.63 -4.05
C ASP A 674 17.50 18.30 -2.55
N GLY A 675 18.49 18.76 -1.77
CA GLY A 675 18.47 18.62 -0.32
C GLY A 675 18.98 19.85 0.42
N TYR A 676 18.49 20.00 1.64
CA TYR A 676 18.70 21.19 2.46
C TYR A 676 19.17 20.82 3.87
N GLU A 677 20.22 21.49 4.32
CA GLU A 677 20.67 21.45 5.70
C GLU A 677 20.49 22.84 6.30
N THR A 678 19.87 22.90 7.49
CA THR A 678 19.72 24.18 8.17
C THR A 678 21.09 24.76 8.51
N PRO A 679 21.36 26.03 8.17
CA PRO A 679 22.63 26.68 8.51
C PRO A 679 22.63 27.16 9.98
N ILE A 680 21.55 26.93 10.72
CA ILE A 680 21.48 27.16 12.16
C ILE A 680 22.44 26.17 12.83
N LYS A 681 23.46 26.72 13.51
CA LYS A 681 24.45 25.90 14.21
C LYS A 681 23.77 25.06 15.31
N ASP A 682 24.03 23.75 15.26
CA ASP A 682 23.39 22.75 16.13
C ASP A 682 21.85 22.74 16.00
N GLY A 683 21.33 23.28 14.90
CA GLY A 683 19.92 23.30 14.56
C GLY A 683 19.41 21.93 14.16
N ARG A 684 18.10 21.73 14.32
CA ARG A 684 17.43 20.46 14.06
C ARG A 684 16.05 20.70 13.50
N LEU A 685 15.90 20.44 12.20
CA LEU A 685 14.61 20.45 11.53
C LEU A 685 13.73 19.31 12.09
N MET A 686 12.50 19.63 12.45
CA MET A 686 11.54 18.68 13.01
C MET A 686 10.36 18.42 12.10
N ASP A 687 9.82 19.48 11.50
CA ASP A 687 8.65 19.39 10.63
C ASP A 687 8.72 20.44 9.51
N VAL A 688 7.81 20.33 8.55
CA VAL A 688 7.74 21.23 7.39
C VAL A 688 6.29 21.47 6.97
N VAL A 689 5.99 22.70 6.58
CA VAL A 689 4.75 23.04 5.87
C VAL A 689 5.08 23.81 4.60
N THR A 690 4.15 23.79 3.65
CA THR A 690 4.32 24.38 2.33
C THR A 690 3.28 25.46 2.06
N GLY A 691 3.64 26.46 1.27
CA GLY A 691 2.71 27.46 0.75
C GLY A 691 3.43 28.58 0.01
N ASP A 692 2.74 29.27 -0.90
CA ASP A 692 3.32 30.32 -1.73
C ASP A 692 3.43 31.65 -0.96
N LEU A 693 4.43 31.74 -0.07
CA LEU A 693 4.63 32.88 0.84
C LEU A 693 5.12 34.14 0.11
N ASN A 694 5.81 33.96 -1.01
CA ASN A 694 6.36 35.07 -1.79
C ASN A 694 5.45 35.46 -2.99
N ASN A 695 4.35 34.72 -3.22
CA ASN A 695 3.35 34.90 -4.28
C ASN A 695 3.95 34.84 -5.69
N ASP A 696 4.88 33.90 -5.93
CA ASP A 696 5.53 33.67 -7.23
C ASP A 696 4.90 32.52 -8.04
N GLY A 697 3.85 31.89 -7.50
CA GLY A 697 3.16 30.75 -8.08
C GLY A 697 3.80 29.40 -7.76
N ARG A 698 4.83 29.35 -6.91
CA ARG A 698 5.44 28.13 -6.36
C ARG A 698 5.32 28.12 -4.86
N LYS A 699 5.19 26.93 -4.27
CA LYS A 699 5.14 26.80 -2.82
C LYS A 699 6.56 26.86 -2.24
N ASP A 700 6.72 27.73 -1.25
CA ASP A 700 7.88 27.79 -0.39
C ASP A 700 7.75 26.79 0.77
N LEU A 701 8.89 26.42 1.37
CA LEU A 701 8.96 25.52 2.50
C LEU A 701 9.24 26.31 3.77
N VAL A 702 8.45 26.07 4.82
CA VAL A 702 8.67 26.59 6.16
C VAL A 702 9.04 25.44 7.08
N PHE A 703 10.31 25.34 7.42
CA PHE A 703 10.77 24.32 8.35
C PHE A 703 10.63 24.78 9.80
N LEU A 704 10.10 23.89 10.64
CA LEU A 704 10.06 24.06 12.10
C LEU A 704 11.36 23.52 12.70
N GLU A 705 12.20 24.42 13.21
CA GLU A 705 13.48 24.09 13.84
C GLU A 705 13.33 24.21 15.36
N THR A 706 13.52 23.11 16.08
CA THR A 706 13.14 23.05 17.51
C THR A 706 14.31 22.93 18.47
N ALA A 707 15.56 22.90 18.00
CA ALA A 707 16.73 22.95 18.88
C ALA A 707 17.07 24.39 19.29
N LYS A 708 16.76 25.37 18.43
CA LYS A 708 16.94 26.80 18.68
C LYS A 708 15.63 27.60 18.55
N ASN A 709 14.50 26.95 18.30
CA ASN A 709 13.17 27.54 18.21
C ASN A 709 13.03 28.54 17.03
N HIS A 710 13.49 28.15 15.84
CA HIS A 710 13.46 28.98 14.65
C HIS A 710 12.40 28.52 13.65
N LEU A 711 11.99 29.47 12.81
CA LEU A 711 11.40 29.19 11.51
C LEU A 711 12.48 29.40 10.46
N ASP A 712 12.64 28.44 9.56
CA ASP A 712 13.65 28.46 8.50
C ASP A 712 12.94 28.33 7.15
N ILE A 713 12.86 29.45 6.42
CA ILE A 713 12.17 29.54 5.13
C ILE A 713 13.12 29.23 3.99
N VAL A 714 12.67 28.36 3.10
CA VAL A 714 13.43 27.89 1.94
C VAL A 714 12.54 27.94 0.71
N THR A 715 12.99 28.64 -0.33
CA THR A 715 12.28 28.73 -1.61
C THR A 715 12.60 27.53 -2.49
N PHE A 716 11.63 27.07 -3.29
CA PHE A 716 11.82 26.03 -4.30
C PHE A 716 11.93 26.65 -5.72
N GLU A 717 13.16 27.00 -6.11
CA GLU A 717 13.47 27.68 -7.38
C GLU A 717 13.63 26.70 -8.56
N LYS A 718 13.54 27.21 -9.79
CA LYS A 718 13.74 26.39 -11.00
C LYS A 718 15.20 25.96 -11.19
N PRO A 719 15.47 24.75 -11.75
CA PRO A 719 14.48 23.76 -12.14
C PRO A 719 13.89 22.99 -10.94
N HIS A 720 14.67 22.69 -9.90
CA HIS A 720 14.20 22.08 -8.64
C HIS A 720 15.25 22.34 -7.54
N GLN A 721 15.48 23.61 -7.16
CA GLN A 721 16.56 23.99 -6.25
C GLN A 721 16.01 24.58 -4.95
N LEU A 722 16.45 24.03 -3.82
CA LEU A 722 16.21 24.56 -2.49
C LEU A 722 17.19 25.70 -2.22
N LYS A 723 16.65 26.89 -1.95
CA LYS A 723 17.47 28.05 -1.62
C LYS A 723 17.03 28.66 -0.29
N PRO A 724 17.95 28.72 0.70
CA PRO A 724 17.64 29.38 1.95
C PRO A 724 17.30 30.84 1.71
N SER A 725 16.23 31.29 2.36
CA SER A 725 15.73 32.65 2.22
C SER A 725 15.82 33.41 3.55
N ASP A 726 14.77 33.35 4.38
CA ASP A 726 14.71 34.05 5.65
C ASP A 726 14.64 33.07 6.83
N ARG A 727 15.07 33.53 8.00
CA ARG A 727 14.97 32.77 9.24
C ARG A 727 15.00 33.68 10.44
N TRP A 728 14.22 33.33 11.45
CA TRP A 728 14.23 34.05 12.72
C TRP A 728 13.88 33.12 13.87
N GLN A 729 14.34 33.51 15.05
CA GLN A 729 13.96 32.86 16.29
C GLN A 729 12.56 33.31 16.69
N VAL A 730 11.67 32.36 16.96
CA VAL A 730 10.27 32.65 17.30
C VAL A 730 10.13 33.10 18.75
N PHE A 731 10.94 32.56 19.65
CA PHE A 731 10.99 32.96 21.05
C PHE A 731 12.35 32.66 21.70
N GLU A 732 12.73 33.52 22.65
CA GLU A 732 13.95 33.35 23.46
C GLU A 732 13.66 32.52 24.72
N GLU A 733 14.63 31.75 25.21
CA GLU A 733 14.52 31.01 26.48
C GLU A 733 14.32 31.97 27.68
N ARG A 734 13.07 32.11 28.11
CA ARG A 734 12.72 32.31 29.53
C ARG A 734 11.66 31.31 29.97
N THR A 735 11.96 30.03 29.83
CA THR A 735 11.15 28.98 30.47
C THR A 735 11.46 28.92 31.95
N PHE A 736 10.55 29.45 32.78
CA PHE A 736 10.42 28.98 34.16
C PHE A 736 10.23 27.46 34.08
N ARG A 737 11.22 26.72 34.57
CA ARG A 737 11.27 25.24 34.53
C ARG A 737 9.96 24.62 35.06
N SER A 738 9.02 24.30 34.18
CA SER A 738 8.07 23.21 34.41
C SER A 738 8.84 21.91 34.16
N ARG A 739 9.14 21.20 35.24
CA ARG A 739 9.63 19.81 35.17
C ARG A 739 8.53 18.92 34.58
N ARG A 740 8.43 18.78 33.24
CA ARG A 740 7.88 17.59 32.52
C ARG A 740 7.75 17.84 31.00
N GLY A 741 8.55 17.13 30.20
CA GLY A 741 8.22 16.61 28.86
C GLY A 741 7.35 17.44 27.90
N ASP A 742 7.66 18.72 27.69
CA ASP A 742 6.98 19.53 26.68
C ASP A 742 7.34 19.07 25.26
N ALA A 743 6.37 19.15 24.34
CA ALA A 743 6.56 18.84 22.93
C ALA A 743 7.59 19.81 22.30
N PRO A 744 8.31 19.41 21.23
CA PRO A 744 9.19 20.32 20.49
C PRO A 744 8.42 21.57 20.01
N GLU A 745 9.05 22.74 20.09
CA GLU A 745 8.45 24.04 19.71
C GLU A 745 9.38 24.75 18.70
N PRO A 746 8.85 25.52 17.73
CA PRO A 746 7.44 25.72 17.40
C PRO A 746 6.73 24.41 17.02
N ARG A 747 5.46 24.26 17.39
CA ARG A 747 4.73 22.99 17.30
C ARG A 747 4.12 22.71 15.94
N GLU A 748 3.55 23.73 15.31
CA GLU A 748 2.75 23.60 14.10
C GLU A 748 2.72 24.95 13.39
N ALA A 749 2.64 24.94 12.07
CA ALA A 749 2.50 26.14 11.26
C ALA A 749 1.49 25.93 10.14
N LEU A 750 1.02 27.03 9.57
CA LEU A 750 0.08 27.06 8.46
C LEU A 750 0.38 28.30 7.61
N VAL A 751 0.29 28.13 6.28
CA VAL A 751 0.44 29.21 5.31
C VAL A 751 -0.93 29.46 4.67
N ALA A 752 -1.46 30.68 4.79
CA ALA A 752 -2.76 31.09 4.24
C ALA A 752 -2.87 32.62 4.21
N ASP A 753 -3.68 33.18 3.31
CA ASP A 753 -4.03 34.62 3.35
C ASP A 753 -4.98 34.91 4.53
N LEU A 754 -4.47 35.52 5.59
CA LEU A 754 -5.19 35.78 6.85
C LEU A 754 -5.62 37.24 6.99
N ASN A 755 -5.41 38.06 5.95
CA ASN A 755 -5.78 39.47 5.96
C ASN A 755 -6.64 39.89 4.76
N GLY A 756 -6.74 39.03 3.74
CA GLY A 756 -7.54 39.23 2.53
C GLY A 756 -6.85 40.09 1.45
N ASP A 757 -5.54 40.27 1.51
CA ASP A 757 -4.77 41.07 0.55
C ASP A 757 -4.25 40.27 -0.66
N GLY A 758 -4.52 38.97 -0.70
CA GLY A 758 -4.10 38.04 -1.74
C GLY A 758 -2.67 37.55 -1.60
N LYS A 759 -1.98 37.81 -0.48
CA LYS A 759 -0.68 37.24 -0.13
C LYS A 759 -0.85 36.23 0.99
N ASN A 760 -0.06 35.16 0.94
CA ASN A 760 -0.09 34.19 2.02
C ASN A 760 0.71 34.70 3.23
N ASP A 761 0.06 34.66 4.39
CA ASP A 761 0.61 34.93 5.70
C ASP A 761 1.07 33.62 6.37
N LEU A 762 1.83 33.73 7.46
CA LEU A 762 2.30 32.59 8.24
C LEU A 762 1.70 32.60 9.65
N ALA A 763 0.92 31.57 9.99
CA ALA A 763 0.43 31.32 11.34
C ALA A 763 1.22 30.19 12.01
N VAL A 764 1.60 30.36 13.28
CA VAL A 764 2.44 29.41 14.01
C VAL A 764 1.91 29.22 15.42
N ILE A 765 1.75 27.96 15.82
CA ILE A 765 1.41 27.59 17.19
C ILE A 765 2.68 27.47 18.02
N VAL A 766 2.72 28.24 19.11
CA VAL A 766 3.80 28.21 20.12
C VAL A 766 3.17 28.25 21.51
N HIS A 767 3.46 27.24 22.34
CA HIS A 767 3.01 27.14 23.74
C HIS A 767 1.48 27.18 23.95
N ASP A 768 0.91 28.34 24.23
CA ASP A 768 -0.52 28.58 24.37
C ASP A 768 -1.02 29.68 23.43
N ARG A 769 -0.30 29.92 22.32
CA ARG A 769 -0.54 31.07 21.45
C ARG A 769 -0.49 30.68 19.99
N ILE A 770 -1.24 31.44 19.20
CA ILE A 770 -1.05 31.54 17.76
C ILE A 770 -0.32 32.85 17.51
N LEU A 771 0.79 32.77 16.78
CA LEU A 771 1.54 33.91 16.27
C LEU A 771 1.23 34.04 14.78
N ILE A 772 0.90 35.24 14.32
CA ILE A 772 0.63 35.50 12.90
C ILE A 772 1.61 36.53 12.38
N TYR A 773 2.34 36.14 11.34
CA TYR A 773 3.28 36.96 10.60
C TYR A 773 2.63 37.33 9.28
N LEU A 774 2.17 38.58 9.14
CA LEU A 774 1.55 39.02 7.90
C LEU A 774 2.60 39.40 6.88
N GLN A 775 2.39 39.05 5.63
CA GLN A 775 3.30 39.34 4.53
C GLN A 775 3.11 40.78 4.01
N GLU A 776 4.21 41.50 3.74
CA GLU A 776 4.24 42.91 3.31
C GLU A 776 4.12 43.14 1.80
#